data_AF-A0A0D9ZEI8-F1
#
_entry.id   AF-A0A0D9ZEI8-F1
#
_cell.length_a   1.000
_cell.length_b   1.000
_cell.length_c   1.000
_cell.angle_alpha   90.00
_cell.angle_beta   90.00
_cell.angle_gamma   90.00
#
_symmetry.space_group_name_H-M   'P 1'
#
loop_
_entity.id
_entity.type
_entity.pdbx_description
1 polymer ?
#
loop_
_entity_poly.entity_id
_entity_poly.type
_entity_poly.pdbx_seq_one_letter_code
_entity_poly.pdbx_strand_id
1 'polypeptide(L)'
;MAYRGGGRGGRGGEQRPPYSGRGEVPGRGGGGGGGGAPPYRPATGFVWPPPGMTPRPGPPQPQYPRPGPPAVVYGAPMPAAHHQGAYQPGGVYRAPSPGVPVIGGYARSTPVTIRAPPPSHSSAPAPYQSTAAAPAPSSSSSAPSATALAKEVEQKLFVSETALAPPATAASAAAAPAGEASDKDLAPVSKKGLAHPARPGFGAAGKKVMIRANHFLVNVADNNLFHYDVSINPESKSRATNREVLNELIKLHGKTSLGGKLPAYDGRKSLYTAGSLPFESEEFVVKLIDPEKKDKERAEREYKITIRIAGRTDLYHLQQFLLGRQRDMPQETIQVLDVVLRDYVTVSRSFFSTQFGHRGDIGEGLECWRGYYQSLRPTQMGLSLNIDISATSFFKPVTVIQFVEEFLNIRDTSRPLSDRDRVKIKKALRGVRIETNHQEDQIRRYKITGITPIPMSQLIFPVDDNGTRKTVVQYFFDRYNYRLKYASWPCLQSGSDSRPVYLPMEVCKIVEGQRYSKKLNDKQVTNILRATCQRPQQREQSIHEMVLHNKYTDDRFAQEFGIKVCNDLVSVPARVLPPPMLKYHDSGREKTCAPSVGQWNMINKKMINGGTVDNWTCLSFSRMRPEEVQRFCGDLIQMCNATGMSFNPRPVVDVRSSNPNNIENALRDVHRRTSELLAREGKGGLQLLIVILPEVSGSYGKIKRVCETDLGIVSQCCLPRHASRPNKQYLENVALKINVKVGGRNTVLERAFIRNGIPFVSEVPTIIFGADVTHPPPGEDSASSIAAVVASMDWPEITKYRGLVSAQPHRQEIIEDLFSVGKDPVKVVNGGMIRELLIAFRKKTGRRPERIIFYRDGVSEGQFSHVLLHEMDAIRKACASLEEGYLPPVTFVVVQKRHHTRLFPEVHGRRDMTDKSGNILPGTVVDRQICHPTEFDFYLCSHAGIQGTSRPTHYHVLYDENHFTADALQSLTNNLCYTYARCTRAVSVVPPAYYAHLAAFRARYYVEGESSDGGSTPGSSGQAVAREGPVEVRQLPKIKENVKDVMFYC
;
A
#
# COMPACT_ATOMS: atom_id res chain seq x y z
N MET A 1 31.27 13.64 -41.96
CA MET A 1 31.61 14.68 -42.95
C MET A 1 31.59 16.05 -42.25
N ALA A 2 31.99 17.13 -42.91
CA ALA A 2 32.66 18.27 -42.26
C ALA A 2 31.90 19.63 -42.31
N TYR A 3 32.52 20.63 -41.65
CA TYR A 3 32.21 22.08 -41.58
C TYR A 3 31.01 22.54 -40.72
N ARG A 4 30.92 23.84 -40.34
CA ARG A 4 31.84 24.80 -39.64
C ARG A 4 31.14 26.17 -39.50
N GLY A 5 31.48 26.97 -38.48
CA GLY A 5 31.00 28.36 -38.29
C GLY A 5 29.58 28.46 -37.71
N GLY A 6 29.10 29.55 -37.10
CA GLY A 6 29.66 30.89 -36.79
C GLY A 6 28.47 31.88 -36.55
N GLY A 7 28.57 33.06 -35.93
CA GLY A 7 29.67 33.68 -35.16
C GLY A 7 29.49 35.19 -34.91
N ARG A 8 28.92 35.60 -33.75
CA ARG A 8 28.98 36.93 -33.06
C ARG A 8 28.46 38.24 -33.71
N GLY A 9 28.00 39.15 -32.82
CA GLY A 9 27.80 40.60 -33.03
C GLY A 9 26.35 41.01 -33.35
N GLY A 10 25.76 42.13 -32.89
CA GLY A 10 26.11 43.28 -32.03
C GLY A 10 24.85 44.22 -31.98
N ARG A 11 24.75 45.40 -31.33
CA ARG A 11 25.64 46.23 -30.48
C ARG A 11 24.78 47.36 -29.84
N GLY A 12 25.15 47.89 -28.66
CA GLY A 12 24.64 49.17 -28.10
C GLY A 12 23.28 49.14 -27.34
N GLY A 13 22.97 50.09 -26.44
CA GLY A 13 23.77 51.22 -25.94
C GLY A 13 23.15 51.93 -24.70
N GLU A 14 24.01 52.53 -23.88
CA GLU A 14 23.83 53.11 -22.53
C GLU A 14 22.74 54.21 -22.38
N GLN A 15 22.18 54.52 -21.18
CA GLN A 15 22.74 55.49 -20.21
C GLN A 15 22.05 55.51 -18.80
N ARG A 16 22.56 56.38 -17.90
CA ARG A 16 22.22 56.68 -16.47
C ARG A 16 22.45 58.22 -16.23
N PRO A 17 22.20 58.87 -15.05
CA PRO A 17 21.71 58.43 -13.73
C PRO A 17 20.31 59.07 -13.39
N PRO A 18 20.01 60.00 -12.43
CA PRO A 18 20.66 60.59 -11.24
C PRO A 18 20.06 60.10 -9.88
N TYR A 19 19.65 60.99 -8.96
CA TYR A 19 19.25 60.72 -7.55
C TYR A 19 18.43 61.88 -6.89
N SER A 20 18.03 61.71 -5.61
CA SER A 20 17.42 62.70 -4.66
C SER A 20 15.87 62.93 -4.74
N GLY A 21 15.16 63.37 -3.70
CA GLY A 21 15.57 63.89 -2.37
C GLY A 21 14.63 63.55 -1.18
N ARG A 22 14.74 64.30 -0.06
CA ARG A 22 14.05 64.07 1.25
C ARG A 22 12.75 64.88 1.39
N GLY A 23 11.87 64.48 2.32
CA GLY A 23 10.51 65.02 2.53
C GLY A 23 10.39 66.31 3.36
N GLU A 24 9.19 66.62 3.88
CA GLU A 24 8.94 67.57 4.99
C GLU A 24 7.48 67.48 5.54
N VAL A 25 7.19 68.18 6.65
CA VAL A 25 5.90 68.15 7.40
C VAL A 25 5.63 69.50 8.11
N PRO A 26 4.46 70.14 7.90
CA PRO A 26 3.50 70.47 9.00
C PRO A 26 2.03 70.12 8.60
N GLY A 27 0.96 70.15 9.43
CA GLY A 27 0.69 70.76 10.75
C GLY A 27 -0.22 72.01 10.58
N ARG A 28 -1.42 72.18 11.17
CA ARG A 28 -2.18 71.60 12.33
C ARG A 28 -3.69 71.49 11.94
N GLY A 29 -4.68 71.01 12.71
CA GLY A 29 -4.76 70.38 14.05
C GLY A 29 -6.21 70.36 14.63
N GLY A 30 -6.41 69.65 15.77
CA GLY A 30 -7.70 69.51 16.50
C GLY A 30 -8.67 68.45 15.91
N GLY A 31 -9.45 67.66 16.66
CA GLY A 31 -9.61 67.45 18.12
C GLY A 31 -11.04 66.91 18.42
N GLY A 32 -11.33 66.00 19.35
CA GLY A 32 -10.50 65.18 20.26
C GLY A 32 -11.36 64.22 21.11
N GLY A 33 -10.74 63.29 21.86
CA GLY A 33 -11.39 62.31 22.76
C GLY A 33 -11.83 60.99 22.09
N GLY A 34 -11.84 59.84 22.77
CA GLY A 34 -11.36 59.54 24.13
C GLY A 34 -11.66 58.09 24.57
N GLY A 35 -10.81 57.50 25.43
CA GLY A 35 -10.99 56.16 26.01
C GLY A 35 -10.21 55.03 25.31
N GLY A 36 -9.64 54.09 26.08
CA GLY A 36 -8.84 52.99 25.55
C GLY A 36 -8.61 51.84 26.55
N ALA A 37 -8.11 50.70 26.07
CA ALA A 37 -7.78 49.50 26.88
C ALA A 37 -6.61 48.71 26.25
N PRO A 38 -5.82 47.94 27.04
CA PRO A 38 -4.54 47.36 26.61
C PRO A 38 -4.63 45.91 26.06
N PRO A 39 -3.59 45.42 25.34
CA PRO A 39 -3.54 44.06 24.80
C PRO A 39 -3.14 43.00 25.85
N TYR A 40 -3.71 41.79 25.76
CA TYR A 40 -3.46 40.69 26.71
C TYR A 40 -2.74 39.47 26.11
N ARG A 41 -1.96 38.79 26.96
CA ARG A 41 -1.22 37.57 26.64
C ARG A 41 -2.13 36.32 26.67
N PRO A 42 -1.91 35.30 25.84
CA PRO A 42 -2.50 33.98 26.05
C PRO A 42 -1.70 33.20 27.10
N ALA A 43 -2.32 32.89 28.24
CA ALA A 43 -1.81 31.96 29.26
C ALA A 43 -2.54 30.60 29.19
N THR A 44 -1.97 29.58 29.85
CA THR A 44 -2.48 28.20 29.81
C THR A 44 -3.57 27.93 30.85
N GLY A 45 -4.61 27.17 30.49
CA GLY A 45 -5.58 26.62 31.44
C GLY A 45 -6.44 25.50 30.85
N PHE A 46 -6.63 24.41 31.61
CA PHE A 46 -7.66 23.37 31.44
C PHE A 46 -8.66 23.52 32.59
N VAL A 47 -9.96 23.29 32.36
CA VAL A 47 -10.95 22.80 33.36
C VAL A 47 -12.27 22.39 32.66
N TRP A 48 -13.17 21.74 33.40
CA TRP A 48 -14.42 21.06 32.98
C TRP A 48 -15.62 21.98 32.65
N PRO A 49 -16.72 21.46 32.03
CA PRO A 49 -17.88 22.24 31.58
C PRO A 49 -19.02 22.42 32.63
N PRO A 50 -19.95 23.39 32.42
CA PRO A 50 -21.05 23.71 33.36
C PRO A 50 -22.40 22.99 33.06
N PRO A 51 -23.42 23.08 33.97
CA PRO A 51 -24.68 22.33 33.87
C PRO A 51 -26.00 23.14 33.77
N GLY A 52 -27.07 22.52 33.24
CA GLY A 52 -28.42 22.57 33.87
C GLY A 52 -29.62 23.23 33.14
N MET A 53 -30.81 22.66 33.41
CA MET A 53 -32.20 23.20 33.27
C MET A 53 -32.92 23.22 31.89
N THR A 54 -34.24 22.93 31.72
CA THR A 54 -35.27 22.10 32.42
C THR A 54 -36.58 22.03 31.58
N PRO A 55 -37.35 20.92 31.57
CA PRO A 55 -38.74 20.87 31.07
C PRO A 55 -39.82 20.47 32.15
N ARG A 56 -41.12 20.62 31.82
CA ARG A 56 -42.31 20.42 32.71
C ARG A 56 -43.61 20.19 31.86
N PRO A 57 -44.77 19.68 32.37
CA PRO A 57 -45.01 18.31 32.90
C PRO A 57 -46.37 17.62 32.58
N GLY A 58 -46.44 16.28 32.72
CA GLY A 58 -47.65 15.47 33.06
C GLY A 58 -48.61 14.99 31.94
N PRO A 59 -49.63 14.14 32.21
CA PRO A 59 -49.97 13.38 33.45
C PRO A 59 -50.11 11.83 33.20
N PRO A 60 -50.97 10.96 33.82
CA PRO A 60 -50.44 9.80 34.59
C PRO A 60 -51.08 8.37 34.49
N GLN A 61 -50.25 7.33 34.72
CA GLN A 61 -50.55 6.00 35.33
C GLN A 61 -51.50 5.00 34.61
N PRO A 62 -51.54 3.65 34.95
CA PRO A 62 -51.23 2.97 36.23
C PRO A 62 -50.14 1.86 36.21
N GLN A 63 -50.10 1.05 37.28
CA GLN A 63 -49.06 0.06 37.67
C GLN A 63 -49.64 -1.39 37.58
N TYR A 64 -49.02 -2.54 37.89
CA TYR A 64 -47.72 -3.00 38.48
C TYR A 64 -47.60 -4.53 38.16
N PRO A 65 -46.71 -5.40 38.75
CA PRO A 65 -45.45 -5.21 39.50
C PRO A 65 -44.23 -5.96 38.88
N ARG A 66 -43.08 -5.94 39.57
CA ARG A 66 -41.94 -6.89 39.37
C ARG A 66 -41.40 -7.36 40.73
N PRO A 67 -40.86 -8.60 40.85
CA PRO A 67 -40.08 -9.02 42.03
C PRO A 67 -38.72 -8.29 42.10
N GLY A 68 -38.21 -8.09 43.32
CA GLY A 68 -36.93 -7.41 43.58
C GLY A 68 -35.84 -8.33 44.17
N PRO A 69 -34.60 -7.82 44.33
CA PRO A 69 -33.49 -8.53 44.97
C PRO A 69 -33.41 -8.29 46.50
N PRO A 70 -32.78 -9.18 47.28
CA PRO A 70 -32.55 -9.01 48.73
C PRO A 70 -31.37 -8.10 49.11
N ALA A 71 -31.28 -7.71 50.39
CA ALA A 71 -30.35 -6.73 50.98
C ALA A 71 -28.94 -7.30 51.32
N VAL A 72 -27.84 -6.57 51.63
CA VAL A 72 -27.55 -5.48 52.63
C VAL A 72 -27.86 -5.94 54.09
N VAL A 73 -27.10 -5.66 55.18
CA VAL A 73 -26.17 -4.56 55.58
C VAL A 73 -25.08 -5.00 56.61
N TYR A 74 -24.09 -4.12 56.81
CA TYR A 74 -23.22 -3.82 57.99
C TYR A 74 -21.73 -4.23 57.88
N GLY A 75 -20.74 -3.49 58.41
CA GLY A 75 -20.71 -2.18 59.11
C GLY A 75 -19.25 -1.78 59.51
N ALA A 76 -18.96 -0.48 59.72
CA ALA A 76 -17.63 0.07 60.12
C ALA A 76 -17.55 0.30 61.67
N PRO A 77 -16.46 0.79 62.34
CA PRO A 77 -15.30 1.58 61.85
C PRO A 77 -13.90 1.35 62.51
N MET A 78 -12.96 2.28 62.23
CA MET A 78 -11.60 2.52 62.79
C MET A 78 -11.62 3.00 64.28
N PRO A 79 -10.54 3.01 65.12
CA PRO A 79 -9.26 3.73 64.89
C PRO A 79 -7.97 3.27 65.66
N ALA A 80 -6.99 4.20 65.81
CA ALA A 80 -5.82 4.23 66.71
C ALA A 80 -4.45 3.69 66.20
N ALA A 81 -3.36 3.98 66.95
CA ALA A 81 -1.96 4.01 66.45
C ALA A 81 -0.88 3.79 67.55
N HIS A 82 0.40 3.94 67.15
CA HIS A 82 1.66 4.16 67.94
C HIS A 82 2.56 2.98 68.39
N HIS A 83 3.88 3.21 68.23
CA HIS A 83 5.07 2.61 68.90
C HIS A 83 5.33 1.08 68.83
N GLN A 84 6.52 0.55 69.22
CA GLN A 84 7.94 0.81 68.85
C GLN A 84 8.84 -0.29 69.49
N GLY A 85 10.10 -0.45 69.05
CA GLY A 85 11.10 -1.36 69.65
C GLY A 85 11.17 -2.74 68.96
N ALA A 86 12.26 -3.26 68.37
CA ALA A 86 13.72 -3.06 68.44
C ALA A 86 14.46 -3.94 69.47
N TYR A 87 15.43 -4.73 68.98
CA TYR A 87 16.59 -5.23 69.74
C TYR A 87 17.79 -5.49 68.81
N GLN A 88 18.99 -5.21 69.31
CA GLN A 88 20.31 -5.46 68.71
C GLN A 88 21.27 -5.79 69.87
N PRO A 89 22.32 -6.62 69.67
CA PRO A 89 23.70 -6.09 69.45
C PRO A 89 24.53 -7.01 68.52
N GLY A 90 25.83 -6.83 68.24
CA GLY A 90 26.78 -5.75 68.57
C GLY A 90 28.14 -6.28 69.11
N GLY A 91 29.26 -5.82 68.52
CA GLY A 91 30.64 -6.27 68.84
C GLY A 91 31.24 -7.19 67.76
N VAL A 92 32.56 -7.21 67.47
CA VAL A 92 33.75 -6.69 68.18
C VAL A 92 34.72 -5.96 67.22
N TYR A 93 35.61 -5.12 67.77
CA TYR A 93 36.77 -4.41 67.18
C TYR A 93 37.69 -5.29 66.27
N ARG A 94 38.62 -4.78 65.45
CA ARG A 94 39.40 -3.51 65.47
C ARG A 94 39.99 -3.16 64.08
N ALA A 95 40.43 -1.91 63.88
CA ALA A 95 41.31 -1.45 62.76
C ALA A 95 42.81 -1.73 63.09
N PRO A 96 43.85 -1.49 62.24
CA PRO A 96 43.97 -0.42 61.23
C PRO A 96 44.69 -0.74 59.88
N SER A 97 44.81 0.29 59.03
CA SER A 97 45.71 0.42 57.86
C SER A 97 47.12 0.94 58.28
N PRO A 98 48.04 1.33 57.37
CA PRO A 98 48.36 0.88 56.00
C PRO A 98 49.88 0.53 55.82
N GLY A 99 50.33 0.00 54.67
CA GLY A 99 51.77 -0.18 54.42
C GLY A 99 52.20 -0.64 53.01
N VAL A 100 53.10 0.12 52.40
CA VAL A 100 53.97 -0.13 51.22
C VAL A 100 55.39 0.23 51.76
N PRO A 101 56.57 -0.36 51.40
CA PRO A 101 57.02 -0.47 49.98
C PRO A 101 58.23 -1.41 49.56
N VAL A 102 58.52 -1.43 48.24
CA VAL A 102 59.78 -1.76 47.45
C VAL A 102 60.60 -3.09 47.59
N ILE A 103 61.27 -3.45 46.47
CA ILE A 103 62.41 -4.40 46.23
C ILE A 103 62.04 -5.90 46.30
N GLY A 104 62.48 -6.84 45.44
CA GLY A 104 63.42 -6.85 44.29
C GLY A 104 64.45 -8.01 44.43
N GLY A 105 64.98 -8.72 43.41
CA GLY A 105 64.81 -8.74 41.94
C GLY A 105 65.78 -9.75 41.27
N TYR A 106 65.90 -9.75 39.93
CA TYR A 106 66.85 -10.54 39.09
C TYR A 106 66.57 -12.08 38.97
N ALA A 107 67.01 -12.81 37.93
CA ALA A 107 67.97 -12.49 36.86
C ALA A 107 67.63 -13.04 35.43
N ARG A 108 68.43 -12.53 34.48
CA ARG A 108 68.70 -12.81 33.04
C ARG A 108 68.69 -14.30 32.58
N SER A 109 68.68 -14.65 31.29
CA SER A 109 69.39 -14.04 30.13
C SER A 109 68.77 -14.24 28.73
N THR A 110 69.42 -13.63 27.72
CA THR A 110 69.20 -13.67 26.25
C THR A 110 70.55 -14.01 25.55
N PRO A 111 70.78 -13.90 24.21
CA PRO A 111 69.92 -13.77 23.02
C PRO A 111 70.28 -14.79 21.89
N VAL A 112 69.76 -14.61 20.65
CA VAL A 112 70.51 -14.60 19.36
C VAL A 112 69.55 -14.24 18.19
N THR A 113 70.10 -13.72 17.09
CA THR A 113 69.38 -13.11 15.93
C THR A 113 69.98 -13.64 14.61
N ILE A 114 69.28 -13.59 13.45
CA ILE A 114 69.80 -13.05 12.14
C ILE A 114 68.87 -13.28 10.90
N ARG A 115 68.64 -12.17 10.15
CA ARG A 115 68.33 -11.96 8.70
C ARG A 115 67.15 -12.62 7.92
N ALA A 116 66.56 -11.77 7.06
CA ALA A 116 66.10 -12.06 5.68
C ALA A 116 67.08 -11.41 4.65
N PRO A 117 67.01 -11.61 3.31
CA PRO A 117 66.00 -10.98 2.42
C PRO A 117 65.60 -11.80 1.13
N PRO A 118 64.76 -11.27 0.20
CA PRO A 118 64.34 -11.90 -1.09
C PRO A 118 65.02 -11.19 -2.31
N PRO A 119 64.51 -11.12 -3.59
CA PRO A 119 63.45 -11.85 -4.34
C PRO A 119 63.88 -12.30 -5.80
N SER A 120 62.91 -12.66 -6.68
CA SER A 120 62.73 -12.14 -8.08
C SER A 120 62.67 -13.09 -9.32
N HIS A 121 62.01 -12.55 -10.37
CA HIS A 121 62.13 -12.81 -11.83
C HIS A 121 61.61 -14.10 -12.52
N SER A 122 61.67 -14.10 -13.86
CA SER A 122 60.67 -14.67 -14.79
C SER A 122 61.25 -15.12 -16.16
N SER A 123 60.75 -16.22 -16.73
CA SER A 123 60.90 -16.70 -18.13
C SER A 123 59.77 -17.71 -18.41
N ALA A 124 58.99 -17.69 -19.50
CA ALA A 124 59.30 -17.98 -20.92
C ALA A 124 59.56 -19.49 -21.19
N PRO A 125 59.21 -20.07 -22.37
CA PRO A 125 59.03 -19.40 -23.68
C PRO A 125 57.81 -19.83 -24.53
N ALA A 126 57.74 -19.29 -25.74
CA ALA A 126 57.00 -19.80 -26.92
C ALA A 126 58.04 -20.51 -27.87
N PRO A 127 57.77 -20.90 -29.14
CA PRO A 127 56.56 -20.77 -29.99
C PRO A 127 56.16 -22.08 -30.70
N TYR A 128 55.16 -22.02 -31.61
CA TYR A 128 55.35 -22.39 -33.04
C TYR A 128 54.16 -21.92 -33.90
N GLN A 129 54.34 -21.79 -35.21
CA GLN A 129 53.34 -21.36 -36.19
C GLN A 129 53.05 -22.46 -37.22
N SER A 130 51.84 -22.50 -37.80
CA SER A 130 51.63 -22.31 -39.26
C SER A 130 50.17 -22.61 -39.71
N THR A 131 49.76 -21.99 -40.83
CA THR A 131 48.87 -22.45 -41.95
C THR A 131 47.76 -23.51 -41.75
N ALA A 132 46.66 -23.57 -42.53
CA ALA A 132 45.96 -22.71 -43.51
C ALA A 132 44.74 -23.51 -44.08
N ALA A 133 43.78 -22.98 -44.86
CA ALA A 133 43.06 -21.69 -44.86
C ALA A 133 41.89 -21.75 -45.89
N ALA A 134 40.78 -21.03 -45.66
CA ALA A 134 39.65 -20.80 -46.59
C ALA A 134 38.81 -22.05 -46.99
N PRO A 135 37.64 -21.91 -47.67
CA PRO A 135 36.91 -20.71 -48.05
C PRO A 135 35.47 -20.61 -47.50
N ALA A 136 34.78 -19.51 -47.80
CA ALA A 136 33.31 -19.43 -47.75
C ALA A 136 32.68 -20.03 -49.03
N PRO A 137 31.36 -20.25 -49.08
CA PRO A 137 30.54 -19.19 -49.68
C PRO A 137 29.23 -18.87 -48.94
N SER A 138 28.67 -17.71 -49.25
CA SER A 138 27.34 -17.28 -48.82
C SER A 138 26.22 -17.85 -49.71
N SER A 139 25.12 -18.31 -49.11
CA SER A 139 23.83 -18.44 -49.78
C SER A 139 22.71 -17.86 -48.91
N SER A 140 21.92 -16.96 -49.46
CA SER A 140 20.86 -16.25 -48.75
C SER A 140 19.51 -16.96 -48.82
N SER A 141 18.84 -17.13 -47.67
CA SER A 141 17.38 -17.33 -47.61
C SER A 141 16.80 -16.60 -46.40
N SER A 142 15.58 -16.09 -46.54
CA SER A 142 14.95 -15.17 -45.57
C SER A 142 14.38 -15.88 -44.33
N ALA A 143 14.73 -15.40 -43.14
CA ALA A 143 13.99 -15.75 -41.93
C ALA A 143 12.58 -15.09 -41.96
N PRO A 144 11.50 -15.82 -41.67
CA PRO A 144 10.16 -15.25 -41.57
C PRO A 144 10.03 -14.35 -40.33
N SER A 145 9.10 -13.39 -40.38
CA SER A 145 8.87 -12.47 -39.26
C SER A 145 8.17 -13.16 -38.07
N ALA A 146 8.40 -12.64 -36.86
CA ALA A 146 7.85 -13.19 -35.61
C ALA A 146 6.31 -13.20 -35.55
N THR A 147 5.63 -12.50 -36.48
CA THR A 147 4.16 -12.50 -36.62
C THR A 147 3.61 -13.82 -37.18
N ALA A 148 4.41 -14.63 -37.88
CA ALA A 148 3.97 -15.89 -38.48
C ALA A 148 3.72 -16.99 -37.42
N LEU A 149 4.70 -17.23 -36.53
CA LEU A 149 4.57 -18.24 -35.47
C LEU A 149 3.40 -17.97 -34.50
N ALA A 150 3.01 -16.71 -34.32
CA ALA A 150 1.90 -16.34 -33.44
C ALA A 150 0.55 -16.94 -33.88
N LYS A 151 0.28 -17.02 -35.19
CA LYS A 151 -0.99 -17.54 -35.71
C LYS A 151 -1.04 -19.07 -35.82
N GLU A 152 0.09 -19.74 -36.03
CA GLU A 152 0.10 -21.20 -36.15
C GLU A 152 -0.15 -21.92 -34.80
N VAL A 153 0.04 -21.22 -33.67
CA VAL A 153 -0.28 -21.70 -32.32
C VAL A 153 -1.78 -21.58 -32.01
N GLU A 154 -2.45 -20.52 -32.48
CA GLU A 154 -3.91 -20.35 -32.28
C GLU A 154 -4.74 -21.41 -33.04
N GLN A 155 -4.23 -21.93 -34.16
CA GLN A 155 -5.00 -22.79 -35.08
C GLN A 155 -4.89 -24.30 -34.81
N LYS A 156 -4.14 -24.73 -33.78
CA LYS A 156 -3.94 -26.16 -33.40
C LYS A 156 -4.67 -26.59 -32.12
N LEU A 157 -5.68 -25.83 -31.68
CA LEU A 157 -6.48 -26.10 -30.48
C LEU A 157 -7.91 -26.65 -30.74
N PHE A 158 -8.27 -26.93 -32.00
CA PHE A 158 -9.59 -27.47 -32.36
C PHE A 158 -9.53 -28.61 -33.38
N VAL A 159 -9.44 -29.85 -32.89
CA VAL A 159 -10.03 -31.05 -33.53
C VAL A 159 -10.56 -31.94 -32.41
N SER A 160 -11.79 -32.44 -32.54
CA SER A 160 -12.40 -33.41 -31.61
C SER A 160 -11.86 -34.81 -31.85
N GLU A 161 -11.93 -35.69 -30.85
CA GLU A 161 -12.25 -37.09 -31.13
C GLU A 161 -13.10 -37.70 -30.01
N THR A 162 -13.98 -38.63 -30.38
CA THR A 162 -15.06 -39.15 -29.55
C THR A 162 -15.08 -40.68 -29.64
N ALA A 163 -14.98 -41.37 -28.50
CA ALA A 163 -15.17 -42.82 -28.43
C ALA A 163 -15.94 -43.19 -27.16
N LEU A 164 -16.94 -44.07 -27.28
CA LEU A 164 -17.80 -44.51 -26.17
C LEU A 164 -17.31 -45.83 -25.56
N ALA A 165 -17.61 -46.01 -24.27
CA ALA A 165 -17.74 -47.33 -23.63
C ALA A 165 -18.95 -47.32 -22.67
N PRO A 166 -19.70 -48.44 -22.50
CA PRO A 166 -20.93 -48.46 -21.69
C PRO A 166 -20.69 -48.57 -20.17
N PRO A 167 -21.69 -48.28 -19.33
CA PRO A 167 -21.56 -48.24 -17.87
C PRO A 167 -21.77 -49.60 -17.18
N ALA A 168 -21.17 -49.77 -15.99
CA ALA A 168 -21.42 -50.89 -15.08
C ALA A 168 -22.01 -50.41 -13.73
N THR A 169 -23.31 -50.66 -13.55
CA THR A 169 -24.08 -50.88 -12.31
C THR A 169 -23.60 -50.30 -10.96
N ALA A 170 -24.46 -49.53 -10.29
CA ALA A 170 -24.25 -48.97 -8.96
C ALA A 170 -24.62 -49.91 -7.78
N ALA A 171 -24.06 -49.66 -6.58
CA ALA A 171 -24.50 -50.29 -5.34
C ALA A 171 -24.36 -49.39 -4.08
N SER A 172 -25.36 -49.53 -3.22
CA SER A 172 -25.68 -48.86 -1.94
C SER A 172 -24.56 -48.47 -0.94
N ALA A 173 -24.73 -47.24 -0.42
CA ALA A 173 -24.44 -46.66 0.91
C ALA A 173 -23.99 -47.54 2.12
N ALA A 174 -23.13 -46.92 2.96
CA ALA A 174 -23.09 -47.02 4.43
C ALA A 174 -22.33 -45.80 5.03
N ALA A 175 -22.35 -45.59 6.36
CA ALA A 175 -21.74 -44.44 7.04
C ALA A 175 -21.06 -44.79 8.39
N ALA A 176 -20.34 -43.80 8.97
CA ALA A 176 -19.56 -43.85 10.23
C ALA A 176 -18.18 -44.58 10.15
N PRO A 177 -17.30 -44.43 11.16
CA PRO A 177 -16.69 -43.16 11.52
C PRO A 177 -15.13 -43.20 11.58
N ALA A 178 -14.54 -42.08 12.00
CA ALA A 178 -13.11 -41.74 12.04
C ALA A 178 -12.11 -42.88 12.38
N GLY A 179 -11.06 -42.99 11.55
CA GLY A 179 -9.81 -43.70 11.81
C GLY A 179 -8.62 -42.91 11.25
N GLU A 180 -7.42 -43.15 11.78
CA GLU A 180 -6.23 -42.35 11.46
C GLU A 180 -5.74 -42.60 10.02
N ALA A 181 -5.41 -41.52 9.30
CA ALA A 181 -4.94 -41.59 7.92
C ALA A 181 -3.42 -41.42 7.85
N SER A 182 -2.72 -42.50 7.50
CA SER A 182 -1.35 -42.46 7.00
C SER A 182 -1.26 -41.75 5.64
N ASP A 183 -0.02 -41.52 5.17
CA ASP A 183 0.25 -41.02 3.82
C ASP A 183 -0.56 -41.76 2.74
N LYS A 184 -1.05 -41.00 1.75
CA LYS A 184 -1.78 -41.53 0.59
C LYS A 184 -1.40 -40.78 -0.68
N ASP A 185 -1.21 -41.54 -1.75
CA ASP A 185 -0.74 -41.05 -3.03
C ASP A 185 -1.58 -39.91 -3.60
N LEU A 186 -0.86 -38.86 -4.01
CA LEU A 186 -1.41 -37.71 -4.72
C LEU A 186 -1.54 -38.05 -6.21
N ALA A 187 -2.67 -37.70 -6.82
CA ALA A 187 -2.90 -37.93 -8.24
C ALA A 187 -1.78 -37.30 -9.11
N PRO A 188 -1.32 -37.98 -10.18
CA PRO A 188 -0.17 -37.54 -10.97
C PRO A 188 -0.43 -36.20 -11.66
N VAL A 189 0.49 -35.25 -11.47
CA VAL A 189 0.35 -33.86 -11.94
C VAL A 189 0.43 -33.78 -13.47
N SER A 190 -0.56 -33.14 -14.09
CA SER A 190 -0.51 -32.79 -15.52
C SER A 190 0.69 -31.88 -15.80
N LYS A 191 1.54 -32.25 -16.77
CA LYS A 191 2.93 -31.77 -16.95
C LYS A 191 3.08 -30.31 -17.45
N LYS A 192 2.17 -29.39 -17.10
CA LYS A 192 2.08 -28.03 -17.67
C LYS A 192 2.30 -26.87 -16.70
N GLY A 193 2.63 -27.11 -15.42
CA GLY A 193 2.92 -26.03 -14.47
C GLY A 193 3.75 -26.46 -13.26
N LEU A 194 4.47 -25.50 -12.67
CA LEU A 194 5.15 -25.67 -11.38
C LEU A 194 4.09 -25.63 -10.27
N ALA A 195 3.79 -26.77 -9.65
CA ALA A 195 2.78 -26.84 -8.60
C ALA A 195 3.29 -26.19 -7.30
N HIS A 196 2.43 -25.44 -6.62
CA HIS A 196 2.71 -24.88 -5.29
C HIS A 196 2.86 -26.00 -4.24
N PRO A 197 3.69 -25.81 -3.19
CA PRO A 197 3.95 -26.83 -2.19
C PRO A 197 2.67 -27.15 -1.40
N ALA A 198 2.41 -28.44 -1.23
CA ALA A 198 1.37 -28.91 -0.32
C ALA A 198 1.74 -28.51 1.12
N ARG A 199 0.72 -28.24 1.93
CA ARG A 199 0.86 -27.88 3.34
C ARG A 199 1.61 -28.99 4.10
N PRO A 200 2.76 -28.72 4.74
CA PRO A 200 3.59 -29.71 5.44
C PRO A 200 3.03 -30.09 6.83
N GLY A 201 1.71 -30.11 6.98
CA GLY A 201 1.00 -30.20 8.26
C GLY A 201 0.64 -28.84 8.87
N PHE A 202 0.14 -28.88 10.09
CA PHE A 202 -0.37 -27.72 10.82
C PHE A 202 0.51 -27.42 12.03
N GLY A 203 0.65 -26.14 12.39
CA GLY A 203 1.38 -25.75 13.57
C GLY A 203 0.69 -26.15 14.88
N ALA A 204 1.49 -26.46 15.89
CA ALA A 204 1.10 -26.79 17.25
C ALA A 204 1.57 -25.73 18.28
N ALA A 205 2.57 -24.91 17.94
CA ALA A 205 3.16 -23.93 18.85
C ALA A 205 2.21 -22.77 19.20
N GLY A 206 2.31 -22.27 20.43
CA GLY A 206 1.53 -21.14 20.96
C GLY A 206 0.28 -21.54 21.76
N LYS A 207 -0.30 -20.58 22.51
CA LYS A 207 -1.54 -20.79 23.30
C LYS A 207 -2.70 -20.99 22.33
N LYS A 208 -3.33 -22.18 22.32
CA LYS A 208 -4.58 -22.42 21.58
C LYS A 208 -5.67 -21.45 22.05
N VAL A 209 -6.38 -20.83 21.13
CA VAL A 209 -7.51 -19.92 21.37
C VAL A 209 -8.56 -20.08 20.27
N MET A 210 -9.83 -19.85 20.59
CA MET A 210 -10.88 -19.68 19.59
C MET A 210 -11.05 -18.20 19.24
N ILE A 211 -11.33 -17.92 17.98
CA ILE A 211 -11.57 -16.59 17.41
C ILE A 211 -12.69 -16.68 16.38
N ARG A 212 -13.33 -15.56 16.03
CA ARG A 212 -14.31 -15.50 14.94
C ARG A 212 -13.71 -14.85 13.69
N ALA A 213 -14.00 -15.38 12.52
CA ALA A 213 -13.58 -14.83 11.23
C ALA A 213 -14.79 -14.30 10.46
N ASN A 214 -14.62 -13.23 9.66
CA ASN A 214 -15.67 -12.74 8.75
C ASN A 214 -15.81 -13.62 7.48
N HIS A 215 -15.85 -14.92 7.71
CA HIS A 215 -16.00 -15.98 6.75
C HIS A 215 -17.28 -16.72 7.12
N PHE A 216 -18.17 -16.87 6.15
CA PHE A 216 -19.46 -17.53 6.28
C PHE A 216 -19.39 -18.80 5.45
N LEU A 217 -19.85 -19.94 6.00
CA LEU A 217 -19.85 -21.21 5.28
C LEU A 217 -20.88 -21.18 4.14
N VAL A 218 -20.51 -21.72 2.99
CA VAL A 218 -21.38 -21.84 1.82
C VAL A 218 -21.47 -23.30 1.41
N ASN A 219 -22.69 -23.84 1.45
CA ASN A 219 -23.02 -25.12 0.86
C ASN A 219 -23.62 -24.90 -0.52
N VAL A 220 -23.29 -25.76 -1.48
CA VAL A 220 -23.80 -25.71 -2.85
C VAL A 220 -24.39 -27.09 -3.16
N ALA A 221 -25.65 -27.15 -3.57
CA ALA A 221 -26.27 -28.38 -4.04
C ALA A 221 -25.75 -28.77 -5.43
N ASP A 222 -25.80 -30.06 -5.77
CA ASP A 222 -25.39 -30.57 -7.08
C ASP A 222 -26.46 -30.27 -8.16
N ASN A 223 -26.60 -28.99 -8.48
CA ASN A 223 -27.46 -28.50 -9.55
C ASN A 223 -26.61 -28.41 -10.82
N ASN A 224 -27.05 -29.03 -11.92
CA ASN A 224 -26.37 -28.94 -13.22
C ASN A 224 -26.30 -27.47 -13.69
N LEU A 225 -25.17 -26.78 -13.51
CA LEU A 225 -25.01 -25.38 -13.91
C LEU A 225 -24.47 -25.29 -15.35
N PHE A 226 -25.01 -24.36 -16.12
CA PHE A 226 -24.68 -24.13 -17.53
C PHE A 226 -24.09 -22.72 -17.72
N HIS A 227 -23.12 -22.59 -18.62
CA HIS A 227 -22.52 -21.34 -19.05
C HIS A 227 -22.87 -21.04 -20.51
N TYR A 228 -23.28 -19.81 -20.77
CA TYR A 228 -23.64 -19.27 -22.08
C TYR A 228 -22.83 -18.00 -22.36
N ASP A 229 -22.29 -17.92 -23.58
CA ASP A 229 -21.74 -16.69 -24.14
C ASP A 229 -22.89 -15.79 -24.62
N VAL A 230 -22.78 -14.50 -24.30
CA VAL A 230 -23.70 -13.43 -24.67
C VAL A 230 -22.98 -12.42 -25.55
N SER A 231 -23.51 -12.22 -26.76
CA SER A 231 -23.13 -11.14 -27.66
C SER A 231 -24.22 -10.08 -27.68
N ILE A 232 -23.87 -8.80 -27.54
CA ILE A 232 -24.82 -7.68 -27.64
C ILE A 232 -24.35 -6.74 -28.75
N ASN A 233 -25.19 -6.56 -29.76
CA ASN A 233 -24.95 -5.66 -30.89
C ASN A 233 -26.00 -4.54 -30.91
N PRO A 234 -25.62 -3.25 -30.97
CA PRO A 234 -24.25 -2.73 -31.01
C PRO A 234 -23.51 -2.89 -29.67
N GLU A 235 -22.21 -3.25 -29.72
CA GLU A 235 -21.41 -3.48 -28.50
C GLU A 235 -21.36 -2.22 -27.61
N SER A 236 -21.69 -2.42 -26.34
CA SER A 236 -21.62 -1.38 -25.31
C SER A 236 -20.52 -1.68 -24.30
N LYS A 237 -19.63 -0.69 -24.11
CA LYS A 237 -18.59 -0.69 -23.08
C LYS A 237 -19.14 -0.43 -21.66
N SER A 238 -20.46 -0.22 -21.52
CA SER A 238 -21.16 0.07 -20.27
C SER A 238 -21.79 -1.21 -19.70
N ARG A 239 -21.19 -1.78 -18.65
CA ARG A 239 -21.77 -2.93 -17.91
C ARG A 239 -23.19 -2.69 -17.41
N ALA A 240 -23.52 -1.44 -17.05
CA ALA A 240 -24.87 -1.07 -16.60
C ALA A 240 -25.87 -1.22 -17.76
N THR A 241 -25.55 -0.65 -18.91
CA THR A 241 -26.38 -0.74 -20.13
C THR A 241 -26.51 -2.19 -20.62
N ASN A 242 -25.45 -2.99 -20.51
CA ASN A 242 -25.51 -4.41 -20.87
C ASN A 242 -26.47 -5.18 -19.93
N ARG A 243 -26.50 -4.84 -18.64
CA ARG A 243 -27.47 -5.40 -17.67
C ARG A 243 -28.89 -4.86 -17.92
N GLU A 244 -29.07 -3.60 -18.29
CA GLU A 244 -30.37 -3.03 -18.67
C GLU A 244 -30.96 -3.74 -19.91
N VAL A 245 -30.15 -3.97 -20.95
CA VAL A 245 -30.54 -4.73 -22.15
C VAL A 245 -30.96 -6.15 -21.80
N LEU A 246 -30.17 -6.87 -20.99
CA LEU A 246 -30.51 -8.24 -20.62
C LEU A 246 -31.72 -8.31 -19.66
N ASN A 247 -31.89 -7.36 -18.75
CA ASN A 247 -33.05 -7.32 -17.86
C ASN A 247 -34.36 -7.17 -18.67
N GLU A 248 -34.36 -6.37 -19.73
CA GLU A 248 -35.52 -6.24 -20.61
C GLU A 248 -35.72 -7.50 -21.47
N LEU A 249 -34.64 -8.18 -21.91
CA LEU A 249 -34.72 -9.51 -22.53
C LEU A 249 -35.39 -10.53 -21.60
N ILE A 250 -34.95 -10.60 -20.33
CA ILE A 250 -35.51 -11.51 -19.31
C ILE A 250 -36.98 -11.16 -19.01
N LYS A 251 -37.34 -9.89 -19.03
CA LYS A 251 -38.72 -9.41 -18.85
C LYS A 251 -39.65 -9.82 -20.00
N LEU A 252 -39.15 -9.84 -21.24
CA LEU A 252 -39.92 -10.21 -22.44
C LEU A 252 -39.93 -11.73 -22.69
N HIS A 253 -38.78 -12.40 -22.61
CA HIS A 253 -38.57 -13.80 -23.00
C HIS A 253 -38.40 -14.78 -21.82
N GLY A 254 -38.36 -14.28 -20.57
CA GLY A 254 -38.07 -15.08 -19.37
C GLY A 254 -39.00 -16.28 -19.17
N LYS A 255 -40.30 -16.11 -19.42
CA LYS A 255 -41.30 -17.19 -19.31
C LYS A 255 -41.47 -18.03 -20.59
N THR A 256 -40.87 -17.61 -21.71
CA THR A 256 -41.02 -18.24 -23.02
C THR A 256 -39.70 -18.86 -23.45
N SER A 257 -38.90 -18.20 -24.32
CA SER A 257 -37.64 -18.76 -24.84
C SER A 257 -36.62 -19.12 -23.75
N LEU A 258 -36.62 -18.44 -22.60
CA LEU A 258 -35.71 -18.78 -21.48
C LEU A 258 -36.25 -19.89 -20.56
N GLY A 259 -37.38 -20.54 -20.89
CA GLY A 259 -37.89 -21.71 -20.16
C GLY A 259 -38.25 -21.46 -18.69
N GLY A 260 -38.54 -20.21 -18.30
CA GLY A 260 -38.82 -19.83 -16.92
C GLY A 260 -37.58 -19.62 -16.04
N LYS A 261 -36.36 -19.74 -16.59
CA LYS A 261 -35.11 -19.71 -15.83
C LYS A 261 -34.69 -18.32 -15.38
N LEU A 262 -33.84 -18.30 -14.35
CA LEU A 262 -33.25 -17.08 -13.77
C LEU A 262 -31.76 -16.97 -14.16
N PRO A 263 -31.43 -16.32 -15.29
CA PRO A 263 -30.05 -16.19 -15.73
C PRO A 263 -29.27 -15.17 -14.91
N ALA A 264 -28.14 -15.58 -14.35
CA ALA A 264 -27.17 -14.70 -13.69
C ALA A 264 -26.14 -14.19 -14.71
N TYR A 265 -25.85 -12.88 -14.75
CA TYR A 265 -25.04 -12.26 -15.81
C TYR A 265 -23.91 -11.36 -15.30
N ASP A 266 -22.69 -11.54 -15.82
CA ASP A 266 -21.50 -10.76 -15.43
C ASP A 266 -21.53 -9.29 -15.89
N GLY A 267 -22.43 -8.94 -16.81
CA GLY A 267 -22.53 -7.62 -17.42
C GLY A 267 -21.64 -7.40 -18.65
N ARG A 268 -21.02 -8.46 -19.19
CA ARG A 268 -20.18 -8.39 -20.40
C ARG A 268 -20.52 -9.47 -21.43
N LYS A 269 -20.32 -10.73 -21.06
CA LYS A 269 -20.36 -11.89 -21.97
C LYS A 269 -20.81 -13.19 -21.30
N SER A 270 -20.67 -13.35 -19.99
CA SER A 270 -20.91 -14.64 -19.35
C SER A 270 -22.25 -14.66 -18.63
N LEU A 271 -23.14 -15.53 -19.08
CA LEU A 271 -24.47 -15.79 -18.54
C LEU A 271 -24.56 -17.23 -18.04
N TYR A 272 -25.22 -17.43 -16.90
CA TYR A 272 -25.28 -18.73 -16.23
C TYR A 272 -26.72 -19.07 -15.83
N THR A 273 -27.07 -20.36 -15.85
CA THR A 273 -28.37 -20.88 -15.37
C THR A 273 -28.21 -22.19 -14.60
N ALA A 274 -29.12 -22.47 -13.67
CA ALA A 274 -29.30 -23.81 -13.12
C ALA A 274 -30.22 -24.62 -14.03
N GLY A 275 -29.72 -25.70 -14.63
CA GLY A 275 -30.34 -26.37 -15.76
C GLY A 275 -30.16 -25.63 -17.08
N SER A 276 -30.36 -26.34 -18.19
CA SER A 276 -30.22 -25.79 -19.54
C SER A 276 -31.37 -24.85 -19.89
N LEU A 277 -31.07 -23.81 -20.67
CA LEU A 277 -32.04 -23.14 -21.54
C LEU A 277 -32.54 -24.14 -22.62
N PRO A 278 -33.75 -23.94 -23.20
CA PRO A 278 -34.33 -24.85 -24.19
C PRO A 278 -33.73 -24.73 -25.60
N PHE A 279 -32.58 -24.07 -25.74
CA PHE A 279 -31.86 -23.86 -27.00
C PHE A 279 -30.35 -23.94 -26.79
N GLU A 280 -29.60 -24.29 -27.84
CA GLU A 280 -28.15 -24.18 -27.88
C GLU A 280 -27.66 -22.80 -28.34
N SER A 281 -28.42 -22.14 -29.24
CA SER A 281 -28.17 -20.76 -29.65
C SER A 281 -29.47 -20.10 -30.12
N GLU A 282 -29.80 -18.90 -29.62
CA GLU A 282 -30.96 -18.10 -30.04
C GLU A 282 -30.54 -16.62 -30.15
N GLU A 283 -31.12 -15.87 -31.10
CA GLU A 283 -30.94 -14.41 -31.23
C GLU A 283 -32.25 -13.69 -30.87
N PHE A 284 -32.15 -12.78 -29.92
CA PHE A 284 -33.22 -11.93 -29.43
C PHE A 284 -33.07 -10.50 -29.95
N VAL A 285 -34.19 -9.82 -30.15
CA VAL A 285 -34.23 -8.39 -30.53
C VAL A 285 -34.97 -7.63 -29.44
N VAL A 286 -34.26 -6.75 -28.73
CA VAL A 286 -34.79 -6.00 -27.59
C VAL A 286 -34.60 -4.51 -27.83
N LYS A 287 -35.64 -3.73 -27.59
CA LYS A 287 -35.60 -2.27 -27.73
C LYS A 287 -35.56 -1.61 -26.36
N LEU A 288 -34.59 -0.72 -26.16
CA LEU A 288 -34.57 0.18 -25.00
C LEU A 288 -34.86 1.61 -25.44
N ILE A 289 -35.72 2.30 -24.69
CA ILE A 289 -35.92 3.74 -24.84
C ILE A 289 -34.70 4.46 -24.26
N ASP A 290 -33.98 5.21 -25.08
CA ASP A 290 -32.85 6.04 -24.67
C ASP A 290 -33.35 7.22 -23.79
N PRO A 291 -33.06 7.23 -22.48
CA PRO A 291 -33.57 8.26 -21.58
C PRO A 291 -32.98 9.65 -21.86
N GLU A 292 -31.91 9.76 -22.66
CA GLU A 292 -31.32 11.03 -23.08
C GLU A 292 -32.00 11.62 -24.34
N LYS A 293 -32.99 10.93 -24.96
CA LYS A 293 -33.62 11.33 -26.24
C LYS A 293 -35.15 11.21 -26.35
N LYS A 294 -35.91 11.52 -25.28
CA LYS A 294 -37.38 11.40 -25.27
C LYS A 294 -38.15 12.13 -26.39
N ASP A 295 -37.59 13.18 -27.00
CA ASP A 295 -38.33 14.12 -27.86
C ASP A 295 -38.44 13.72 -29.36
N LYS A 296 -38.05 12.51 -29.78
CA LYS A 296 -38.17 12.06 -31.18
C LYS A 296 -38.46 10.56 -31.29
N GLU A 297 -39.09 10.16 -32.40
CA GLU A 297 -39.36 8.75 -32.80
C GLU A 297 -38.09 7.88 -32.96
N ARG A 298 -36.89 8.47 -32.83
CA ARG A 298 -35.60 7.78 -32.71
C ARG A 298 -35.16 7.54 -31.25
N ALA A 299 -36.10 7.54 -30.30
CA ALA A 299 -35.82 7.25 -28.89
C ALA A 299 -35.59 5.76 -28.63
N GLU A 300 -36.24 4.87 -29.37
CA GLU A 300 -35.97 3.43 -29.28
C GLU A 300 -34.61 3.09 -29.92
N ARG A 301 -33.74 2.46 -29.14
CA ARG A 301 -32.52 1.82 -29.63
C ARG A 301 -32.67 0.31 -29.55
N GLU A 302 -32.63 -0.31 -30.72
CA GLU A 302 -32.64 -1.75 -30.87
C GLU A 302 -31.27 -2.36 -30.53
N TYR A 303 -31.29 -3.47 -29.82
CA TYR A 303 -30.16 -4.32 -29.51
C TYR A 303 -30.47 -5.76 -29.95
N LYS A 304 -29.58 -6.35 -30.72
CA LYS A 304 -29.56 -7.79 -31.02
C LYS A 304 -28.72 -8.49 -29.95
N ILE A 305 -29.29 -9.50 -29.30
CA ILE A 305 -28.62 -10.27 -28.25
C ILE A 305 -28.58 -11.74 -28.69
N THR A 306 -27.39 -12.25 -28.99
CA THR A 306 -27.19 -13.67 -29.25
C THR A 306 -26.79 -14.35 -27.94
N ILE A 307 -27.50 -15.39 -27.53
CA ILE A 307 -27.14 -16.24 -26.38
C ILE A 307 -26.81 -17.63 -26.93
N ARG A 308 -25.60 -18.13 -26.65
CA ARG A 308 -25.11 -19.43 -27.13
C ARG A 308 -24.49 -20.24 -26.00
N ILE A 309 -24.76 -21.55 -25.95
CA ILE A 309 -24.13 -22.45 -24.96
C ILE A 309 -22.60 -22.50 -25.16
N ALA A 310 -21.88 -22.28 -24.07
CA ALA A 310 -20.42 -22.29 -24.02
C ALA A 310 -19.88 -23.52 -23.25
N GLY A 311 -20.61 -24.01 -22.24
CA GLY A 311 -20.24 -25.24 -21.54
C GLY A 311 -21.14 -25.60 -20.35
N ARG A 312 -20.79 -26.69 -19.67
CA ARG A 312 -21.34 -27.07 -18.36
C ARG A 312 -20.27 -26.85 -17.29
N THR A 313 -20.70 -26.42 -16.11
CA THR A 313 -19.81 -26.18 -14.98
C THR A 313 -19.68 -27.45 -14.13
N ASP A 314 -18.45 -27.85 -13.85
CA ASP A 314 -18.19 -29.03 -13.01
C ASP A 314 -18.19 -28.66 -11.50
N LEU A 315 -19.22 -29.14 -10.79
CA LEU A 315 -19.33 -29.06 -9.32
C LEU A 315 -18.60 -30.21 -8.61
N TYR A 316 -18.44 -31.36 -9.27
CA TYR A 316 -17.71 -32.52 -8.73
C TYR A 316 -16.21 -32.23 -8.65
N HIS A 317 -15.63 -31.55 -9.66
CA HIS A 317 -14.28 -31.00 -9.62
C HIS A 317 -14.10 -30.03 -8.44
N LEU A 318 -15.05 -29.10 -8.22
CA LEU A 318 -15.01 -28.23 -7.04
C LEU A 318 -15.03 -29.04 -5.73
N GLN A 319 -15.84 -30.10 -5.66
CA GLN A 319 -15.87 -30.98 -4.49
C GLN A 319 -14.52 -31.71 -4.30
N GLN A 320 -13.92 -32.28 -5.36
CA GLN A 320 -12.64 -32.98 -5.26
C GLN A 320 -11.48 -32.03 -4.93
N PHE A 321 -11.51 -30.78 -5.43
CA PHE A 321 -10.56 -29.73 -5.08
C PHE A 321 -10.68 -29.29 -3.62
N LEU A 322 -11.90 -29.07 -3.11
CA LEU A 322 -12.15 -28.76 -1.69
C LEU A 322 -11.76 -29.92 -0.75
N LEU A 323 -11.91 -31.17 -1.21
CA LEU A 323 -11.42 -32.38 -0.53
C LEU A 323 -9.89 -32.61 -0.71
N GLY A 324 -9.19 -31.74 -1.44
CA GLY A 324 -7.75 -31.82 -1.69
C GLY A 324 -7.28 -32.98 -2.59
N ARG A 325 -8.21 -33.66 -3.25
CA ARG A 325 -7.96 -34.78 -4.18
C ARG A 325 -7.55 -34.30 -5.58
N GLN A 326 -8.00 -33.12 -5.97
CA GLN A 326 -7.47 -32.36 -7.12
C GLN A 326 -6.70 -31.14 -6.63
N ARG A 327 -5.76 -30.65 -7.47
CA ARG A 327 -4.87 -29.51 -7.16
C ARG A 327 -5.14 -28.29 -8.03
N ASP A 328 -5.65 -28.53 -9.22
CA ASP A 328 -6.18 -27.56 -10.17
C ASP A 328 -7.48 -26.96 -9.63
N MET A 329 -7.48 -25.65 -9.35
CA MET A 329 -8.63 -24.92 -8.84
C MET A 329 -9.64 -24.65 -9.98
N PRO A 330 -10.93 -25.06 -9.86
CA PRO A 330 -11.95 -24.78 -10.86
C PRO A 330 -12.41 -23.30 -10.78
N GLN A 331 -11.57 -22.43 -11.34
CA GLN A 331 -11.72 -20.99 -11.35
C GLN A 331 -13.06 -20.55 -11.97
N GLU A 332 -13.52 -21.26 -13.00
CA GLU A 332 -14.79 -21.00 -13.69
C GLU A 332 -15.99 -21.30 -12.79
N THR A 333 -16.02 -22.45 -12.12
CA THR A 333 -17.06 -22.82 -11.14
C THR A 333 -17.15 -21.80 -10.01
N ILE A 334 -16.02 -21.37 -9.47
CA ILE A 334 -15.97 -20.33 -8.43
C ILE A 334 -16.45 -18.98 -8.98
N GLN A 335 -16.14 -18.65 -10.24
CA GLN A 335 -16.62 -17.44 -10.90
C GLN A 335 -18.14 -17.44 -11.14
N VAL A 336 -18.73 -18.58 -11.51
CA VAL A 336 -20.20 -18.73 -11.65
C VAL A 336 -20.87 -18.35 -10.34
N LEU A 337 -20.49 -19.02 -9.25
CA LEU A 337 -21.08 -18.85 -7.93
C LEU A 337 -20.81 -17.43 -7.35
N ASP A 338 -19.63 -16.85 -7.59
CA ASP A 338 -19.29 -15.47 -7.21
C ASP A 338 -19.98 -14.41 -8.09
N VAL A 339 -20.57 -14.77 -9.25
CA VAL A 339 -21.43 -13.90 -10.08
C VAL A 339 -22.90 -13.98 -9.66
N VAL A 340 -23.40 -15.17 -9.33
CA VAL A 340 -24.78 -15.41 -8.86
C VAL A 340 -25.10 -14.53 -7.65
N LEU A 341 -24.19 -14.45 -6.68
CA LEU A 341 -24.37 -13.72 -5.42
C LEU A 341 -24.21 -12.18 -5.53
N ARG A 342 -24.43 -11.54 -6.70
CA ARG A 342 -24.11 -10.10 -6.93
C ARG A 342 -25.29 -9.22 -7.35
N ASP A 343 -26.00 -8.67 -6.37
CA ASP A 343 -26.86 -7.49 -6.53
C ASP A 343 -26.10 -6.16 -6.25
N TYR A 344 -26.72 -5.00 -6.51
CA TYR A 344 -26.24 -3.63 -6.27
C TYR A 344 -25.10 -3.09 -7.16
N VAL A 345 -24.80 -1.79 -6.97
CA VAL A 345 -23.80 -1.02 -7.71
C VAL A 345 -22.38 -1.46 -7.36
N THR A 346 -21.72 -2.16 -8.30
CA THR A 346 -20.39 -2.75 -8.10
C THR A 346 -19.24 -1.77 -8.34
N VAL A 347 -18.23 -1.85 -7.46
CA VAL A 347 -16.90 -1.23 -7.60
C VAL A 347 -15.88 -2.33 -7.28
N SER A 348 -15.37 -2.99 -8.31
CA SER A 348 -14.63 -4.26 -8.15
C SER A 348 -15.50 -5.30 -7.42
N ARG A 349 -15.02 -5.86 -6.30
CA ARG A 349 -15.75 -6.78 -5.40
C ARG A 349 -16.43 -6.09 -4.20
N SER A 350 -16.71 -4.78 -4.29
CA SER A 350 -17.47 -4.04 -3.27
C SER A 350 -18.72 -3.37 -3.81
N PHE A 351 -19.73 -3.27 -2.95
CA PHE A 351 -21.08 -2.82 -3.24
C PHE A 351 -21.40 -1.62 -2.35
N PHE A 352 -21.97 -0.56 -2.92
CA PHE A 352 -22.18 0.71 -2.22
C PHE A 352 -23.61 1.23 -2.44
N SER A 353 -24.27 1.65 -1.37
CA SER A 353 -25.62 2.21 -1.39
C SER A 353 -25.79 3.24 -0.27
N THR A 354 -26.66 4.23 -0.50
CA THR A 354 -27.10 5.19 0.51
C THR A 354 -28.04 4.56 1.56
N GLN A 355 -28.53 3.34 1.29
CA GLN A 355 -29.32 2.54 2.23
C GLN A 355 -28.47 1.91 3.33
N PHE A 356 -27.16 1.69 3.11
CA PHE A 356 -26.24 1.02 4.04
C PHE A 356 -25.75 1.94 5.19
N GLY A 357 -26.56 2.92 5.60
CA GLY A 357 -26.29 3.89 6.67
C GLY A 357 -25.95 5.29 6.18
N HIS A 358 -25.89 6.24 7.14
CA HIS A 358 -25.78 7.67 6.85
C HIS A 358 -24.57 8.06 5.99
N ARG A 359 -24.81 8.98 5.04
CA ARG A 359 -23.79 9.68 4.25
C ARG A 359 -22.87 10.47 5.19
N GLY A 360 -21.56 10.25 5.11
CA GLY A 360 -20.59 11.06 5.83
C GLY A 360 -20.06 12.19 4.96
N ASP A 361 -20.30 13.46 5.32
CA ASP A 361 -19.64 14.58 4.62
C ASP A 361 -18.12 14.52 4.85
N ILE A 362 -17.34 14.62 3.77
CA ILE A 362 -15.87 14.66 3.84
C ILE A 362 -15.29 16.00 3.38
N GLY A 363 -16.14 16.91 2.87
CA GLY A 363 -15.84 18.27 2.45
C GLY A 363 -15.46 18.41 0.97
N GLU A 364 -15.61 19.64 0.46
CA GLU A 364 -15.29 20.04 -0.92
C GLU A 364 -16.19 19.37 -1.98
N GLY A 365 -17.50 19.31 -1.70
CA GLY A 365 -18.50 18.74 -2.62
C GLY A 365 -18.54 17.21 -2.67
N LEU A 366 -17.86 16.54 -1.73
CA LEU A 366 -17.75 15.07 -1.67
C LEU A 366 -18.38 14.49 -0.39
N GLU A 367 -18.90 13.28 -0.51
CA GLU A 367 -19.44 12.48 0.60
C GLU A 367 -18.89 11.05 0.59
N CYS A 368 -19.00 10.37 1.73
CA CYS A 368 -18.58 8.99 1.93
C CYS A 368 -19.81 8.09 2.02
N TRP A 369 -19.90 7.10 1.12
CA TRP A 369 -20.94 6.07 1.17
C TRP A 369 -20.40 4.82 1.87
N ARG A 370 -21.29 4.13 2.58
CA ARG A 370 -21.04 2.82 3.19
C ARG A 370 -21.37 1.69 2.22
N GLY A 371 -20.85 0.51 2.52
CA GLY A 371 -20.95 -0.65 1.67
C GLY A 371 -20.27 -1.86 2.27
N TYR A 372 -20.22 -2.94 1.49
CA TYR A 372 -19.53 -4.16 1.85
C TYR A 372 -18.66 -4.67 0.70
N TYR A 373 -17.62 -5.41 1.05
CA TYR A 373 -16.89 -6.31 0.16
C TYR A 373 -17.52 -7.70 0.25
N GLN A 374 -17.50 -8.43 -0.86
CA GLN A 374 -17.85 -9.84 -0.92
C GLN A 374 -16.85 -10.58 -1.81
N SER A 375 -16.39 -11.76 -1.39
CA SER A 375 -15.77 -12.71 -2.31
C SER A 375 -16.01 -14.13 -1.86
N LEU A 376 -16.41 -14.99 -2.79
CA LEU A 376 -16.35 -16.43 -2.59
C LEU A 376 -14.90 -16.92 -2.63
N ARG A 377 -14.54 -17.86 -1.74
CA ARG A 377 -13.20 -18.43 -1.56
C ARG A 377 -13.29 -19.93 -1.27
N PRO A 378 -12.52 -20.80 -1.96
CA PRO A 378 -12.34 -22.17 -1.53
C PRO A 378 -11.44 -22.22 -0.29
N THR A 379 -11.80 -23.02 0.71
CA THR A 379 -11.10 -23.11 1.99
C THR A 379 -11.16 -24.53 2.56
N GLN A 380 -10.35 -24.84 3.57
CA GLN A 380 -10.33 -26.17 4.21
C GLN A 380 -11.65 -26.58 4.89
N MET A 381 -12.53 -25.64 5.20
CA MET A 381 -13.88 -25.93 5.70
C MET A 381 -14.93 -26.11 4.58
N GLY A 382 -14.52 -26.10 3.31
CA GLY A 382 -15.39 -26.03 2.15
C GLY A 382 -15.41 -24.63 1.53
N LEU A 383 -16.52 -24.27 0.89
CA LEU A 383 -16.64 -22.98 0.22
C LEU A 383 -17.02 -21.88 1.22
N SER A 384 -16.44 -20.69 1.08
CA SER A 384 -16.54 -19.61 2.06
C SER A 384 -16.87 -18.27 1.42
N LEU A 385 -17.89 -17.58 1.92
CA LEU A 385 -18.19 -16.19 1.56
C LEU A 385 -17.46 -15.26 2.56
N ASN A 386 -16.49 -14.48 2.08
CA ASN A 386 -15.81 -13.48 2.90
C ASN A 386 -16.46 -12.10 2.73
N ILE A 387 -16.98 -11.52 3.82
CA ILE A 387 -17.72 -10.25 3.81
C ILE A 387 -17.08 -9.25 4.77
N ASP A 388 -16.80 -8.02 4.32
CA ASP A 388 -16.13 -7.00 5.13
C ASP A 388 -16.69 -5.59 4.87
N ILE A 389 -16.92 -4.80 5.92
CA ILE A 389 -17.45 -3.43 5.76
C ILE A 389 -16.45 -2.53 5.02
N SER A 390 -16.97 -1.86 3.99
CA SER A 390 -16.24 -1.03 3.03
C SER A 390 -16.82 0.39 2.99
N ALA A 391 -16.01 1.34 2.51
CA ALA A 391 -16.43 2.73 2.37
C ALA A 391 -15.61 3.40 1.25
N THR A 392 -16.25 4.26 0.45
CA THR A 392 -15.57 5.02 -0.62
C THR A 392 -16.24 6.37 -0.86
N SER A 393 -15.51 7.28 -1.50
CA SER A 393 -15.98 8.63 -1.81
C SER A 393 -16.88 8.68 -3.06
N PHE A 394 -17.91 9.51 -2.99
CA PHE A 394 -18.82 9.89 -4.05
C PHE A 394 -18.93 11.42 -4.13
N PHE A 395 -19.34 11.95 -5.27
CA PHE A 395 -19.74 13.36 -5.36
C PHE A 395 -21.11 13.55 -4.67
N LYS A 396 -21.28 14.64 -3.93
CA LYS A 396 -22.60 15.04 -3.39
C LYS A 396 -23.55 15.37 -4.56
N PRO A 397 -24.84 15.01 -4.50
CA PRO A 397 -25.83 15.35 -5.54
C PRO A 397 -26.35 16.80 -5.45
N VAL A 398 -25.44 17.77 -5.32
CA VAL A 398 -25.71 19.21 -5.14
C VAL A 398 -25.72 19.99 -6.46
N THR A 399 -26.11 21.26 -6.46
CA THR A 399 -25.92 22.13 -7.64
C THR A 399 -24.44 22.35 -7.92
N VAL A 400 -24.08 22.63 -9.17
CA VAL A 400 -22.66 22.87 -9.52
C VAL A 400 -22.15 24.18 -8.87
N ILE A 401 -23.03 25.16 -8.65
CA ILE A 401 -22.73 26.35 -7.85
C ILE A 401 -22.32 25.96 -6.42
N GLN A 402 -23.14 25.18 -5.71
CA GLN A 402 -22.85 24.71 -4.35
C GLN A 402 -21.56 23.89 -4.28
N PHE A 403 -21.31 23.04 -5.29
CA PHE A 403 -20.05 22.32 -5.42
C PHE A 403 -18.86 23.28 -5.53
N VAL A 404 -18.95 24.33 -6.36
CA VAL A 404 -17.87 25.31 -6.55
C VAL A 404 -17.65 26.16 -5.29
N GLU A 405 -18.73 26.56 -4.61
CA GLU A 405 -18.68 27.27 -3.32
C GLU A 405 -17.95 26.45 -2.25
N GLU A 406 -18.32 25.17 -2.07
CA GLU A 406 -17.65 24.24 -1.15
C GLU A 406 -16.19 23.96 -1.55
N PHE A 407 -15.94 23.68 -2.83
CA PHE A 407 -14.64 23.22 -3.33
C PHE A 407 -13.58 24.34 -3.37
N LEU A 408 -13.98 25.59 -3.57
CA LEU A 408 -13.10 26.75 -3.53
C LEU A 408 -13.15 27.52 -2.19
N ASN A 409 -14.07 27.19 -1.29
CA ASN A 409 -14.37 27.94 -0.06
C ASN A 409 -14.66 29.42 -0.37
N ILE A 410 -15.53 29.66 -1.37
CA ILE A 410 -16.00 31.00 -1.74
C ILE A 410 -17.15 31.41 -0.82
N ARG A 411 -17.15 32.68 -0.38
CA ARG A 411 -18.24 33.30 0.40
C ARG A 411 -18.89 34.50 -0.30
N ASP A 412 -18.23 35.04 -1.32
CA ASP A 412 -18.67 36.17 -2.13
C ASP A 412 -18.68 35.72 -3.59
N THR A 413 -19.88 35.44 -4.10
CA THR A 413 -20.11 34.90 -5.44
C THR A 413 -20.29 35.98 -6.50
N SER A 414 -20.37 37.26 -6.11
CA SER A 414 -20.50 38.38 -7.06
C SER A 414 -19.28 38.51 -7.98
N ARG A 415 -18.12 38.07 -7.51
CA ARG A 415 -16.83 38.18 -8.21
C ARG A 415 -16.70 37.15 -9.33
N PRO A 416 -16.07 37.51 -10.46
CA PRO A 416 -15.62 36.54 -11.45
C PRO A 416 -14.64 35.52 -10.85
N LEU A 417 -14.69 34.28 -11.33
CA LEU A 417 -13.73 33.23 -10.93
C LEU A 417 -12.35 33.50 -11.52
N SER A 418 -11.29 33.39 -10.71
CA SER A 418 -9.91 33.54 -11.20
C SER A 418 -9.52 32.40 -12.14
N ASP A 419 -8.61 32.65 -13.08
CA ASP A 419 -8.17 31.66 -14.06
C ASP A 419 -7.56 30.41 -13.41
N ARG A 420 -6.79 30.61 -12.33
CA ARG A 420 -6.25 29.53 -11.49
C ARG A 420 -7.36 28.64 -10.94
N ASP A 421 -8.45 29.24 -10.47
CA ASP A 421 -9.53 28.54 -9.78
C ASP A 421 -10.51 27.91 -10.79
N ARG A 422 -10.73 28.55 -11.95
CA ARG A 422 -11.35 27.95 -13.15
C ARG A 422 -10.62 26.67 -13.58
N VAL A 423 -9.28 26.68 -13.61
CA VAL A 423 -8.47 25.49 -13.90
C VAL A 423 -8.62 24.41 -12.81
N LYS A 424 -8.74 24.78 -11.52
CA LYS A 424 -9.05 23.80 -10.46
C LYS A 424 -10.41 23.13 -10.67
N ILE A 425 -11.47 23.91 -10.90
CA ILE A 425 -12.83 23.36 -11.13
C ILE A 425 -12.83 22.47 -12.38
N LYS A 426 -12.15 22.89 -13.47
CA LYS A 426 -11.99 22.06 -14.69
C LYS A 426 -11.30 20.73 -14.37
N LYS A 427 -10.25 20.73 -13.54
CA LYS A 427 -9.59 19.48 -13.08
C LYS A 427 -10.49 18.64 -12.15
N ALA A 428 -11.34 19.25 -11.33
CA ALA A 428 -12.27 18.57 -10.44
C ALA A 428 -13.42 17.89 -11.21
N LEU A 429 -14.18 18.65 -12.00
CA LEU A 429 -15.44 18.24 -12.62
C LEU A 429 -15.30 17.55 -13.99
N ARG A 430 -14.14 17.61 -14.67
CA ARG A 430 -13.97 16.89 -15.95
C ARG A 430 -14.26 15.40 -15.79
N GLY A 431 -15.19 14.91 -16.61
CA GLY A 431 -15.69 13.54 -16.63
C GLY A 431 -16.95 13.28 -15.79
N VAL A 432 -17.36 14.21 -14.92
CA VAL A 432 -18.57 14.11 -14.08
C VAL A 432 -19.82 14.30 -14.92
N ARG A 433 -20.88 13.54 -14.63
CA ARG A 433 -22.21 13.74 -15.22
C ARG A 433 -23.05 14.71 -14.38
N ILE A 434 -23.80 15.54 -15.07
CA ILE A 434 -24.76 16.49 -14.52
C ILE A 434 -26.14 16.28 -15.14
N GLU A 435 -27.16 16.72 -14.44
CA GLU A 435 -28.53 16.84 -14.92
C GLU A 435 -28.97 18.31 -14.87
N THR A 436 -29.74 18.76 -15.87
CA THR A 436 -30.20 20.15 -15.96
C THR A 436 -31.59 20.34 -15.37
N ASN A 437 -31.81 21.46 -14.68
CA ASN A 437 -33.04 21.76 -13.93
C ASN A 437 -33.74 23.08 -14.35
N HIS A 438 -33.45 23.62 -15.54
CA HIS A 438 -34.11 24.82 -16.07
C HIS A 438 -35.39 24.53 -16.87
N GLN A 439 -35.77 23.25 -16.98
CA GLN A 439 -37.04 22.79 -17.53
C GLN A 439 -37.52 21.63 -16.65
N GLU A 440 -38.68 21.76 -16.01
CA GLU A 440 -39.13 20.79 -15.01
C GLU A 440 -39.51 19.44 -15.67
N ASP A 441 -40.15 19.48 -16.84
CA ASP A 441 -40.51 18.29 -17.62
C ASP A 441 -39.32 17.61 -18.34
N GLN A 442 -38.17 18.28 -18.44
CA GLN A 442 -37.05 17.85 -19.29
C GLN A 442 -35.69 17.83 -18.56
N ILE A 443 -35.54 16.90 -17.63
CA ILE A 443 -34.27 16.60 -16.97
C ILE A 443 -33.32 15.90 -17.96
N ARG A 444 -32.52 16.70 -18.70
CA ARG A 444 -31.49 16.23 -19.64
C ARG A 444 -30.16 15.97 -18.91
N ARG A 445 -29.44 14.92 -19.30
CA ARG A 445 -28.15 14.54 -18.71
C ARG A 445 -26.99 14.85 -19.66
N TYR A 446 -25.86 15.28 -19.08
CA TYR A 446 -24.66 15.69 -19.82
C TYR A 446 -23.38 15.28 -19.08
N LYS A 447 -22.29 15.05 -19.81
CA LYS A 447 -20.96 14.75 -19.24
C LYS A 447 -20.01 15.93 -19.46
N ILE A 448 -19.46 16.47 -18.38
CA ILE A 448 -18.59 17.65 -18.43
C ILE A 448 -17.27 17.30 -19.12
N THR A 449 -17.03 17.87 -20.30
CA THR A 449 -15.77 17.77 -21.06
C THR A 449 -14.79 18.88 -20.69
N GLY A 450 -15.30 20.07 -20.37
CA GLY A 450 -14.52 21.25 -20.00
C GLY A 450 -15.32 22.34 -19.28
N ILE A 451 -14.71 23.51 -19.13
CA ILE A 451 -15.38 24.76 -18.75
C ILE A 451 -14.75 25.89 -19.57
N THR A 452 -15.56 26.86 -19.98
CA THR A 452 -15.18 27.90 -20.96
C THR A 452 -14.08 28.82 -20.42
N PRO A 453 -13.24 29.43 -21.30
CA PRO A 453 -12.22 30.38 -20.87
C PRO A 453 -12.78 31.75 -20.52
N ILE A 454 -13.92 32.13 -21.12
CA ILE A 454 -14.58 33.43 -20.95
C ILE A 454 -15.87 33.33 -20.12
N PRO A 455 -16.30 34.43 -19.47
CA PRO A 455 -17.60 34.53 -18.80
C PRO A 455 -18.79 34.25 -19.74
N MET A 456 -19.87 33.71 -19.19
CA MET A 456 -21.06 33.34 -19.96
C MET A 456 -21.81 34.54 -20.58
N SER A 457 -21.67 35.74 -19.99
CA SER A 457 -22.14 37.02 -20.53
C SER A 457 -21.43 37.43 -21.83
N GLN A 458 -20.20 36.96 -22.05
CA GLN A 458 -19.38 37.24 -23.25
C GLN A 458 -19.35 36.05 -24.23
N LEU A 459 -19.87 34.89 -23.81
CA LEU A 459 -19.82 33.65 -24.56
C LEU A 459 -20.91 33.61 -25.64
N ILE A 460 -20.52 34.00 -26.86
CA ILE A 460 -21.39 33.99 -28.05
C ILE A 460 -21.30 32.64 -28.78
N PHE A 461 -22.45 32.04 -29.09
CA PHE A 461 -22.56 30.77 -29.82
C PHE A 461 -23.66 30.84 -30.90
N PRO A 462 -23.59 30.00 -31.96
CA PRO A 462 -24.68 29.86 -32.93
C PRO A 462 -25.85 29.11 -32.30
N VAL A 463 -27.06 29.67 -32.43
CA VAL A 463 -28.30 29.16 -31.83
C VAL A 463 -29.06 28.24 -32.80
N ASP A 464 -28.92 28.50 -34.10
CA ASP A 464 -29.56 27.78 -35.20
C ASP A 464 -28.58 27.60 -36.38
N ASP A 465 -28.99 26.78 -37.35
CA ASP A 465 -28.21 26.53 -38.57
C ASP A 465 -28.26 27.72 -39.56
N ASN A 466 -29.13 28.72 -39.31
CA ASN A 466 -29.19 30.00 -40.04
C ASN A 466 -28.08 30.97 -39.59
N GLY A 467 -27.33 30.65 -38.53
CA GLY A 467 -26.20 31.44 -38.06
C GLY A 467 -26.54 32.49 -37.00
N THR A 468 -27.76 32.51 -36.45
CA THR A 468 -28.15 33.45 -35.39
C THR A 468 -27.22 33.32 -34.20
N ARG A 469 -26.50 34.40 -33.87
CA ARG A 469 -25.54 34.43 -32.75
C ARG A 469 -26.16 35.13 -31.53
N LYS A 470 -26.15 34.48 -30.37
CA LYS A 470 -26.54 35.07 -29.08
C LYS A 470 -25.51 34.74 -28.00
N THR A 471 -25.45 35.54 -26.94
CA THR A 471 -24.74 35.13 -25.72
C THR A 471 -25.54 34.05 -24.99
N VAL A 472 -24.88 33.24 -24.14
CA VAL A 472 -25.62 32.27 -23.30
C VAL A 472 -26.63 32.97 -22.40
N VAL A 473 -26.34 34.18 -21.90
CA VAL A 473 -27.27 34.96 -21.08
C VAL A 473 -28.52 35.37 -21.86
N GLN A 474 -28.35 35.90 -23.08
CA GLN A 474 -29.48 36.24 -23.97
C GLN A 474 -30.30 34.99 -24.33
N TYR A 475 -29.64 33.89 -24.71
CA TYR A 475 -30.34 32.66 -25.08
C TYR A 475 -31.22 32.12 -23.95
N PHE A 476 -30.71 32.07 -22.72
CA PHE A 476 -31.49 31.57 -21.58
C PHE A 476 -32.65 32.49 -21.19
N PHE A 477 -32.49 33.81 -21.35
CA PHE A 477 -33.58 34.76 -21.17
C PHE A 477 -34.65 34.59 -22.27
N ASP A 478 -34.25 34.64 -23.54
CA ASP A 478 -35.16 34.61 -24.69
C ASP A 478 -35.89 33.25 -24.85
N ARG A 479 -35.21 32.14 -24.53
CA ARG A 479 -35.74 30.78 -24.78
C ARG A 479 -36.45 30.15 -23.57
N TYR A 480 -36.07 30.53 -22.36
CA TYR A 480 -36.57 29.91 -21.12
C TYR A 480 -37.08 30.92 -20.07
N ASN A 481 -37.12 32.22 -20.39
CA ASN A 481 -37.41 33.31 -19.44
C ASN A 481 -36.49 33.30 -18.19
N TYR A 482 -35.29 32.72 -18.31
CA TYR A 482 -34.45 32.41 -17.16
C TYR A 482 -33.40 33.50 -16.92
N ARG A 483 -33.60 34.30 -15.86
CA ARG A 483 -32.66 35.37 -15.45
C ARG A 483 -31.49 34.80 -14.66
N LEU A 484 -30.41 34.50 -15.38
CA LEU A 484 -29.16 33.95 -14.85
C LEU A 484 -28.48 34.93 -13.89
N LYS A 485 -28.12 34.45 -12.69
CA LYS A 485 -27.52 35.24 -11.61
C LYS A 485 -25.99 35.33 -11.71
N TYR A 486 -25.33 34.27 -12.18
CA TYR A 486 -23.88 34.12 -12.16
C TYR A 486 -23.25 34.52 -13.51
N ALA A 487 -23.75 35.58 -14.14
CA ALA A 487 -23.39 35.98 -15.51
C ALA A 487 -21.88 36.29 -15.72
N SER A 488 -21.13 36.57 -14.64
CA SER A 488 -19.68 36.79 -14.64
C SER A 488 -18.85 35.49 -14.58
N TRP A 489 -19.49 34.34 -14.37
CA TRP A 489 -18.85 33.02 -14.28
C TRP A 489 -18.81 32.33 -15.66
N PRO A 490 -17.90 31.37 -15.90
CA PRO A 490 -17.85 30.60 -17.14
C PRO A 490 -18.92 29.49 -17.18
N CYS A 491 -19.28 29.05 -18.38
CA CYS A 491 -20.13 27.87 -18.57
C CYS A 491 -19.34 26.57 -18.38
N LEU A 492 -20.05 25.51 -18.00
CA LEU A 492 -19.62 24.14 -18.25
C LEU A 492 -19.70 23.85 -19.76
N GLN A 493 -18.81 22.99 -20.23
CA GLN A 493 -18.79 22.51 -21.62
C GLN A 493 -19.08 21.01 -21.64
N SER A 494 -19.93 20.61 -22.57
CA SER A 494 -20.30 19.23 -22.93
C SER A 494 -20.32 19.10 -24.46
N GLY A 495 -20.65 17.92 -25.00
CA GLY A 495 -20.64 17.65 -26.44
C GLY A 495 -19.24 17.42 -27.02
N SER A 496 -19.14 17.43 -28.35
CA SER A 496 -17.87 17.37 -29.09
C SER A 496 -17.31 18.77 -29.32
N ASP A 497 -16.03 18.89 -29.64
CA ASP A 497 -15.42 20.19 -30.00
C ASP A 497 -16.03 20.78 -31.29
N SER A 498 -16.61 19.94 -32.16
CA SER A 498 -17.37 20.34 -33.35
C SER A 498 -18.82 20.79 -33.07
N ARG A 499 -19.41 20.39 -31.94
CA ARG A 499 -20.75 20.82 -31.52
C ARG A 499 -20.78 20.97 -29.99
N PRO A 500 -20.14 22.02 -29.44
CA PRO A 500 -20.05 22.23 -28.01
C PRO A 500 -21.41 22.64 -27.44
N VAL A 501 -21.75 22.08 -26.28
CA VAL A 501 -22.94 22.44 -25.50
C VAL A 501 -22.48 23.24 -24.28
N TYR A 502 -22.96 24.48 -24.16
CA TYR A 502 -22.60 25.39 -23.07
C TYR A 502 -23.72 25.43 -22.04
N LEU A 503 -23.39 25.08 -20.79
CA LEU A 503 -24.36 24.96 -19.70
C LEU A 503 -23.99 25.89 -18.53
N PRO A 504 -24.87 26.84 -18.14
CA PRO A 504 -24.66 27.63 -16.93
C PRO A 504 -24.54 26.76 -15.69
N MET A 505 -23.61 27.08 -14.78
CA MET A 505 -23.42 26.28 -13.55
C MET A 505 -24.65 26.31 -12.64
N GLU A 506 -25.46 27.37 -12.68
CA GLU A 506 -26.67 27.52 -11.86
C GLU A 506 -27.86 26.66 -12.33
N VAL A 507 -27.86 26.20 -13.59
CA VAL A 507 -28.91 25.31 -14.14
C VAL A 507 -28.48 23.83 -14.18
N CYS A 508 -27.47 23.47 -13.39
CA CYS A 508 -26.84 22.15 -13.37
C CYS A 508 -26.75 21.57 -11.96
N LYS A 509 -27.15 20.31 -11.81
CA LYS A 509 -27.00 19.49 -10.59
C LYS A 509 -26.12 18.28 -10.88
N ILE A 510 -25.29 17.87 -9.92
CA ILE A 510 -24.43 16.69 -10.05
C ILE A 510 -25.29 15.42 -9.90
N VAL A 511 -25.18 14.49 -10.85
CA VAL A 511 -25.92 13.21 -10.79
C VAL A 511 -25.38 12.35 -9.65
N GLU A 512 -26.29 11.72 -8.91
CA GLU A 512 -25.99 10.84 -7.78
C GLU A 512 -25.23 9.55 -8.18
N GLY A 513 -24.63 8.85 -7.21
CA GLY A 513 -23.98 7.55 -7.44
C GLY A 513 -22.65 7.64 -8.20
N GLN A 514 -22.08 8.83 -8.35
CA GLN A 514 -20.80 9.02 -9.05
C GLN A 514 -19.61 8.94 -8.10
N ARG A 515 -18.85 7.85 -8.20
CA ARG A 515 -17.66 7.60 -7.38
C ARG A 515 -16.54 8.60 -7.67
N TYR A 516 -16.06 9.27 -6.63
CA TYR A 516 -14.84 10.07 -6.71
C TYR A 516 -13.61 9.16 -6.74
N SER A 517 -12.91 9.12 -7.88
CA SER A 517 -11.81 8.16 -8.14
C SER A 517 -10.42 8.80 -8.14
N LYS A 518 -10.31 10.10 -7.81
CA LYS A 518 -9.04 10.84 -7.74
C LYS A 518 -8.47 10.76 -6.31
N LYS A 519 -7.18 11.08 -6.13
CA LYS A 519 -6.54 11.12 -4.81
C LYS A 519 -7.19 12.20 -3.94
N LEU A 520 -7.66 11.81 -2.76
CA LEU A 520 -8.21 12.68 -1.73
C LEU A 520 -7.10 13.48 -1.02
N ASN A 521 -7.45 14.64 -0.47
CA ASN A 521 -6.56 15.43 0.37
C ASN A 521 -6.54 14.94 1.84
N ASP A 522 -5.56 15.38 2.63
CA ASP A 522 -5.35 14.90 4.01
C ASP A 522 -6.55 15.16 4.94
N LYS A 523 -7.34 16.22 4.70
CA LYS A 523 -8.57 16.54 5.45
C LYS A 523 -9.68 15.55 5.10
N GLN A 524 -9.92 15.30 3.81
CA GLN A 524 -10.88 14.30 3.33
C GLN A 524 -10.53 12.88 3.81
N VAL A 525 -9.24 12.49 3.72
CA VAL A 525 -8.76 11.21 4.26
C VAL A 525 -9.00 11.12 5.76
N THR A 526 -8.71 12.17 6.52
CA THR A 526 -8.99 12.23 7.96
C THR A 526 -10.48 12.09 8.27
N ASN A 527 -11.36 12.72 7.47
CA ASN A 527 -12.81 12.65 7.64
C ASN A 527 -13.35 11.23 7.37
N ILE A 528 -12.90 10.57 6.29
CA ILE A 528 -13.24 9.16 6.02
C ILE A 528 -12.76 8.27 7.16
N LEU A 529 -11.51 8.43 7.61
CA LEU A 529 -10.97 7.62 8.71
C LEU A 529 -11.77 7.80 10.01
N ARG A 530 -12.29 8.99 10.30
CA ARG A 530 -13.22 9.21 11.43
C ARG A 530 -14.56 8.50 11.22
N ALA A 531 -15.16 8.59 10.04
CA ALA A 531 -16.47 8.03 9.73
C ALA A 531 -16.50 6.48 9.60
N THR A 532 -15.34 5.84 9.44
CA THR A 532 -15.19 4.41 9.08
C THR A 532 -14.35 3.58 10.06
N CYS A 533 -13.67 4.22 11.02
CA CYS A 533 -12.81 3.53 12.00
C CYS A 533 -13.62 2.85 13.13
N GLN A 534 -14.18 1.68 12.83
CA GLN A 534 -14.85 0.82 13.82
C GLN A 534 -13.84 -0.01 14.65
N ARG A 535 -14.07 -0.10 15.96
CA ARG A 535 -13.42 -1.09 16.84
C ARG A 535 -13.89 -2.52 16.50
N PRO A 536 -13.16 -3.58 16.90
CA PRO A 536 -13.44 -4.95 16.45
C PRO A 536 -14.88 -5.40 16.67
N GLN A 537 -15.40 -5.29 17.89
CA GLN A 537 -16.79 -5.59 18.23
C GLN A 537 -17.81 -4.84 17.36
N GLN A 538 -17.57 -3.56 17.09
CA GLN A 538 -18.46 -2.73 16.25
C GLN A 538 -18.39 -3.12 14.77
N ARG A 539 -17.19 -3.49 14.27
CA ARG A 539 -17.02 -3.95 12.89
C ARG A 539 -17.64 -5.32 12.69
N GLU A 540 -17.45 -6.22 13.64
CA GLU A 540 -18.05 -7.56 13.63
C GLU A 540 -19.57 -7.48 13.61
N GLN A 541 -20.15 -6.69 14.52
CA GLN A 541 -21.58 -6.42 14.57
C GLN A 541 -22.10 -5.88 13.23
N SER A 542 -21.45 -4.87 12.64
CA SER A 542 -21.86 -4.35 11.33
C SER A 542 -21.67 -5.32 10.16
N ILE A 543 -20.71 -6.25 10.22
CA ILE A 543 -20.60 -7.33 9.22
C ILE A 543 -21.79 -8.29 9.36
N HIS A 544 -22.11 -8.72 10.58
CA HIS A 544 -23.23 -9.62 10.85
C HIS A 544 -24.58 -8.98 10.45
N GLU A 545 -24.81 -7.72 10.82
CA GLU A 545 -25.96 -6.91 10.38
C GLU A 545 -26.07 -6.84 8.85
N MET A 546 -24.96 -6.75 8.13
CA MET A 546 -24.95 -6.74 6.66
C MET A 546 -25.34 -8.10 6.07
N VAL A 547 -24.89 -9.22 6.65
CA VAL A 547 -25.29 -10.57 6.18
C VAL A 547 -26.78 -10.79 6.37
N LEU A 548 -27.32 -10.41 7.53
CA LEU A 548 -28.76 -10.46 7.81
C LEU A 548 -29.58 -9.50 6.93
N HIS A 549 -29.02 -8.34 6.55
CA HIS A 549 -29.66 -7.41 5.62
C HIS A 549 -29.70 -7.94 4.18
N ASN A 550 -28.61 -8.59 3.73
CA ASN A 550 -28.48 -9.14 2.39
C ASN A 550 -29.32 -10.41 2.15
N LYS A 551 -29.78 -11.08 3.23
CA LYS A 551 -30.75 -12.18 3.19
C LYS A 551 -30.43 -13.29 2.17
N TYR A 552 -29.18 -13.73 2.08
CA TYR A 552 -28.73 -14.74 1.10
C TYR A 552 -29.54 -16.05 1.08
N THR A 553 -30.26 -16.39 2.16
CA THR A 553 -31.15 -17.56 2.21
C THR A 553 -32.51 -17.31 1.54
N ASP A 554 -32.99 -16.05 1.53
CA ASP A 554 -34.23 -15.63 0.88
C ASP A 554 -34.01 -15.24 -0.60
N ASP A 555 -32.75 -15.06 -1.03
CA ASP A 555 -32.42 -14.66 -2.40
C ASP A 555 -32.81 -15.73 -3.42
N ARG A 556 -33.54 -15.29 -4.44
CA ARG A 556 -34.11 -16.15 -5.47
C ARG A 556 -33.03 -16.72 -6.41
N PHE A 557 -31.92 -16.01 -6.63
CA PHE A 557 -30.80 -16.53 -7.41
C PHE A 557 -30.01 -17.59 -6.62
N ALA A 558 -29.68 -17.32 -5.36
CA ALA A 558 -29.07 -18.31 -4.46
C ALA A 558 -29.90 -19.61 -4.37
N GLN A 559 -31.23 -19.50 -4.22
CA GLN A 559 -32.14 -20.65 -4.17
C GLN A 559 -32.14 -21.47 -5.47
N GLU A 560 -32.32 -20.85 -6.65
CA GLU A 560 -32.33 -21.54 -7.96
C GLU A 560 -30.99 -22.26 -8.23
N PHE A 561 -29.87 -21.63 -7.85
CA PHE A 561 -28.51 -22.20 -7.99
C PHE A 561 -28.12 -23.15 -6.84
N GLY A 562 -29.03 -23.43 -5.89
CA GLY A 562 -28.78 -24.38 -4.79
C GLY A 562 -27.76 -23.92 -3.75
N ILE A 563 -27.48 -22.62 -3.69
CA ILE A 563 -26.49 -22.00 -2.78
C ILE A 563 -27.16 -21.71 -1.43
N LYS A 564 -26.55 -22.17 -0.33
CA LYS A 564 -26.98 -21.88 1.04
C LYS A 564 -25.82 -21.30 1.83
N VAL A 565 -25.97 -20.05 2.28
CA VAL A 565 -24.98 -19.31 3.07
C VAL A 565 -25.38 -19.35 4.55
N CYS A 566 -24.46 -19.69 5.45
CA CYS A 566 -24.69 -19.59 6.89
C CYS A 566 -24.66 -18.12 7.34
N ASN A 567 -25.55 -17.72 8.25
CA ASN A 567 -25.64 -16.33 8.73
C ASN A 567 -24.55 -15.96 9.76
N ASP A 568 -23.99 -16.95 10.47
CA ASP A 568 -23.01 -16.76 11.54
C ASP A 568 -21.56 -16.72 11.04
N LEU A 569 -20.74 -15.89 11.70
CA LEU A 569 -19.30 -15.87 11.51
C LEU A 569 -18.67 -17.18 12.02
N VAL A 570 -17.82 -17.81 11.21
CA VAL A 570 -17.16 -19.07 11.60
C VAL A 570 -16.20 -18.86 12.78
N SER A 571 -16.36 -19.70 13.81
CA SER A 571 -15.41 -19.84 14.93
C SER A 571 -14.23 -20.72 14.53
N VAL A 572 -13.05 -20.10 14.42
CA VAL A 572 -11.82 -20.70 13.92
C VAL A 572 -10.86 -21.04 15.07
N PRO A 573 -10.27 -22.25 15.10
CA PRO A 573 -9.20 -22.58 16.03
C PRO A 573 -7.89 -21.91 15.61
N ALA A 574 -7.35 -21.08 16.50
CA ALA A 574 -6.12 -20.32 16.29
C ALA A 574 -5.10 -20.57 17.42
N ARG A 575 -3.89 -20.04 17.27
CA ARG A 575 -2.83 -20.12 18.27
C ARG A 575 -2.20 -18.75 18.47
N VAL A 576 -1.91 -18.35 19.71
CA VAL A 576 -1.12 -17.15 20.00
C VAL A 576 0.33 -17.58 20.20
N LEU A 577 1.17 -17.33 19.19
CA LEU A 577 2.61 -17.57 19.24
C LEU A 577 3.25 -16.69 20.34
N PRO A 578 4.22 -17.21 21.12
CA PRO A 578 4.92 -16.41 22.11
C PRO A 578 5.72 -15.27 21.42
N PRO A 579 5.84 -14.09 22.05
CA PRO A 579 6.77 -13.07 21.58
C PRO A 579 8.23 -13.53 21.80
N PRO A 580 9.17 -13.19 20.90
CA PRO A 580 10.57 -13.52 21.08
C PRO A 580 11.20 -12.71 22.22
N MET A 581 12.16 -13.33 22.91
CA MET A 581 13.09 -12.58 23.77
C MET A 581 14.01 -11.71 22.91
N LEU A 582 14.12 -10.43 23.28
CA LEU A 582 14.95 -9.43 22.61
C LEU A 582 16.18 -9.10 23.44
N LYS A 583 17.37 -9.13 22.84
CA LYS A 583 18.63 -8.78 23.49
C LYS A 583 19.00 -7.32 23.21
N TYR A 584 19.55 -6.68 24.24
CA TYR A 584 20.06 -5.32 24.28
C TYR A 584 21.48 -5.32 24.88
N HIS A 585 22.18 -4.19 24.86
CA HIS A 585 23.59 -4.13 25.26
C HIS A 585 23.79 -4.35 26.77
N ASP A 586 24.82 -5.10 27.14
CA ASP A 586 25.07 -5.52 28.53
C ASP A 586 25.45 -4.40 29.52
N SER A 587 25.70 -3.18 29.03
CA SER A 587 25.85 -1.97 29.85
C SER A 587 24.54 -1.15 30.01
N GLY A 588 23.40 -1.71 29.59
CA GLY A 588 22.07 -1.31 30.05
C GLY A 588 21.74 -1.95 31.40
N ARG A 589 20.79 -1.35 32.14
CA ARG A 589 20.24 -1.95 33.37
C ARG A 589 19.35 -3.15 33.04
N GLU A 590 18.60 -3.06 31.94
CA GLU A 590 17.87 -4.19 31.35
C GLU A 590 18.63 -4.66 30.11
N LYS A 591 19.12 -5.91 30.17
CA LYS A 591 19.94 -6.55 29.13
C LYS A 591 19.12 -7.31 28.11
N THR A 592 17.95 -7.81 28.53
CA THR A 592 17.01 -8.59 27.73
C THR A 592 15.61 -8.03 27.96
N CYS A 593 14.67 -8.33 27.06
CA CYS A 593 13.31 -7.82 27.13
C CYS A 593 12.32 -8.84 26.56
N ALA A 594 11.27 -9.14 27.33
CA ALA A 594 10.09 -9.85 26.87
C ALA A 594 9.04 -8.81 26.39
N PRO A 595 8.70 -8.75 25.10
CA PRO A 595 7.66 -7.86 24.59
C PRO A 595 6.28 -8.19 25.18
N SER A 596 5.58 -7.19 25.73
CA SER A 596 4.23 -7.37 26.28
C SER A 596 3.19 -6.88 25.26
N VAL A 597 2.30 -7.78 24.81
CA VAL A 597 1.25 -7.49 23.81
C VAL A 597 1.82 -6.72 22.61
N GLY A 598 2.88 -7.29 22.00
CA GLY A 598 3.56 -6.75 20.81
C GLY A 598 4.30 -5.42 21.03
N GLN A 599 4.57 -5.02 22.28
CA GLN A 599 5.07 -3.69 22.64
C GLN A 599 6.16 -3.74 23.72
N TRP A 600 7.14 -2.85 23.59
CA TRP A 600 8.17 -2.60 24.61
C TRP A 600 8.67 -1.15 24.49
N ASN A 601 9.71 -0.78 25.25
CA ASN A 601 10.30 0.56 25.26
C ASN A 601 11.82 0.49 25.49
N MET A 602 12.50 1.63 25.29
CA MET A 602 13.94 1.78 25.51
C MET A 602 14.33 2.13 26.97
N ILE A 603 13.37 2.18 27.91
CA ILE A 603 13.68 2.49 29.32
C ILE A 603 14.63 1.43 29.87
N ASN A 604 15.63 1.86 30.65
CA ASN A 604 16.71 1.02 31.22
C ASN A 604 17.63 0.30 30.22
N LYS A 605 17.40 0.41 28.90
CA LYS A 605 18.09 -0.36 27.85
C LYS A 605 19.05 0.51 27.04
N LYS A 606 20.09 -0.11 26.48
CA LYS A 606 20.98 0.50 25.47
C LYS A 606 20.98 -0.35 24.21
N MET A 607 21.00 0.31 23.05
CA MET A 607 20.99 -0.33 21.72
C MET A 607 22.12 -1.37 21.62
N ILE A 608 21.82 -2.58 21.13
CA ILE A 608 22.77 -3.71 21.14
C ILE A 608 24.11 -3.38 20.46
N ASN A 609 24.09 -2.57 19.40
CA ASN A 609 25.28 -1.88 18.90
C ASN A 609 24.90 -0.42 18.58
N GLY A 610 25.30 0.50 19.46
CA GLY A 610 25.28 1.93 19.13
C GLY A 610 26.31 2.24 18.04
N GLY A 611 25.89 2.98 17.01
CA GLY A 611 26.77 3.51 15.98
C GLY A 611 27.48 4.79 16.44
N THR A 612 28.60 5.09 15.78
CA THR A 612 29.42 6.28 16.03
C THR A 612 29.04 7.40 15.07
N VAL A 613 28.92 8.62 15.59
CA VAL A 613 28.65 9.84 14.82
C VAL A 613 29.55 10.96 15.32
N ASP A 614 30.77 11.00 14.80
CA ASP A 614 31.78 12.02 15.05
C ASP A 614 31.52 13.28 14.22
N ASN A 615 31.11 13.08 12.96
CA ASN A 615 31.00 14.09 11.93
C ASN A 615 29.54 14.33 11.54
N TRP A 616 28.90 15.35 12.11
CA TRP A 616 27.53 15.75 11.80
C TRP A 616 27.34 17.27 11.73
N THR A 617 26.20 17.71 11.20
CA THR A 617 25.68 19.08 11.38
C THR A 617 24.15 19.12 11.17
N CYS A 618 23.52 20.29 11.34
CA CYS A 618 22.09 20.50 11.14
C CYS A 618 21.79 21.69 10.21
N LEU A 619 20.88 21.49 9.25
CA LEU A 619 20.37 22.51 8.35
C LEU A 619 18.86 22.69 8.54
N SER A 620 18.42 23.90 8.86
CA SER A 620 17.00 24.25 9.02
C SER A 620 16.46 24.97 7.79
N PHE A 621 15.29 24.56 7.33
CA PHE A 621 14.44 25.28 6.38
C PHE A 621 13.16 25.82 7.05
N SER A 622 13.11 25.79 8.38
CA SER A 622 11.98 26.24 9.19
C SER A 622 12.15 27.68 9.66
N ARG A 623 11.03 28.32 10.02
CA ARG A 623 10.98 29.60 10.74
C ARG A 623 11.32 29.48 12.23
N MET A 624 11.65 28.28 12.74
CA MET A 624 12.21 28.08 14.08
C MET A 624 13.45 28.95 14.30
N ARG A 625 13.60 29.47 15.53
CA ARG A 625 14.74 30.33 15.87
C ARG A 625 16.03 29.50 16.05
N PRO A 626 17.22 30.06 15.80
CA PRO A 626 18.47 29.29 15.84
C PRO A 626 18.69 28.56 17.17
N GLU A 627 18.33 29.19 18.29
CA GLU A 627 18.49 28.63 19.65
C GLU A 627 17.53 27.46 19.91
N GLU A 628 16.36 27.46 19.26
CA GLU A 628 15.39 26.35 19.32
C GLU A 628 15.90 25.14 18.52
N VAL A 629 16.52 25.37 17.36
CA VAL A 629 17.14 24.32 16.55
C VAL A 629 18.38 23.74 17.25
N GLN A 630 19.22 24.60 17.84
CA GLN A 630 20.38 24.18 18.64
C GLN A 630 19.96 23.34 19.85
N ARG A 631 18.96 23.79 20.62
CA ARG A 631 18.41 23.03 21.75
C ARG A 631 17.87 21.67 21.31
N PHE A 632 17.06 21.63 20.25
CA PHE A 632 16.55 20.38 19.70
C PHE A 632 17.67 19.41 19.30
N CYS A 633 18.76 19.89 18.72
CA CYS A 633 19.93 19.07 18.41
C CYS A 633 20.58 18.54 19.70
N GLY A 634 20.79 19.39 20.71
CA GLY A 634 21.33 18.98 22.01
C GLY A 634 20.50 17.89 22.69
N ASP A 635 19.19 18.09 22.80
CA ASP A 635 18.24 17.12 23.38
C ASP A 635 18.28 15.77 22.64
N LEU A 636 18.36 15.81 21.30
CA LEU A 636 18.43 14.61 20.46
C LEU A 636 19.76 13.86 20.59
N ILE A 637 20.88 14.59 20.70
CA ILE A 637 22.21 13.99 20.86
C ILE A 637 22.38 13.40 22.25
N GLN A 638 21.88 14.08 23.29
CA GLN A 638 21.79 13.53 24.63
C GLN A 638 20.98 12.22 24.63
N MET A 639 19.89 12.15 23.88
CA MET A 639 19.10 10.92 23.72
C MET A 639 19.87 9.80 22.98
N CYS A 640 20.59 10.13 21.91
CA CYS A 640 21.42 9.16 21.20
C CYS A 640 22.49 8.55 22.11
N ASN A 641 23.22 9.39 22.86
CA ASN A 641 24.23 8.95 23.83
C ASN A 641 23.61 8.16 25.00
N ALA A 642 22.50 8.62 25.57
CA ALA A 642 21.81 7.92 26.66
C ALA A 642 21.29 6.53 26.24
N THR A 643 20.87 6.38 24.97
CA THR A 643 20.44 5.09 24.39
C THR A 643 21.60 4.21 23.89
N GLY A 644 22.85 4.66 24.02
CA GLY A 644 24.05 3.85 23.82
C GLY A 644 24.83 4.09 22.52
N MET A 645 24.49 5.12 21.73
CA MET A 645 25.33 5.57 20.61
C MET A 645 26.59 6.31 21.11
N SER A 646 27.58 6.47 20.22
CA SER A 646 28.73 7.36 20.44
C SER A 646 28.60 8.58 19.53
N PHE A 647 27.90 9.61 20.00
CA PHE A 647 27.51 10.78 19.20
C PHE A 647 28.20 12.05 19.74
N ASN A 648 29.05 12.66 18.91
CA ASN A 648 29.82 13.86 19.25
C ASN A 648 28.87 15.05 19.57
N PRO A 649 28.98 15.69 20.76
CA PRO A 649 28.10 16.80 21.14
C PRO A 649 28.28 18.08 20.30
N ARG A 650 29.39 18.23 19.56
CA ARG A 650 29.66 19.40 18.71
C ARG A 650 29.53 19.05 17.22
N PRO A 651 28.84 19.87 16.41
CA PRO A 651 28.81 19.67 14.96
C PRO A 651 30.14 20.11 14.30
N VAL A 652 30.38 19.61 13.08
CA VAL A 652 31.56 19.96 12.26
C VAL A 652 31.52 21.41 11.77
N VAL A 653 30.31 21.92 11.51
CA VAL A 653 30.03 23.32 11.17
C VAL A 653 28.78 23.75 11.91
N ASP A 654 28.68 25.04 12.22
CA ASP A 654 27.53 25.63 12.91
C ASP A 654 26.18 25.22 12.31
N VAL A 655 25.18 25.13 13.19
CA VAL A 655 23.78 24.90 12.79
C VAL A 655 23.28 26.12 12.02
N ARG A 656 22.80 25.91 10.79
CA ARG A 656 22.39 27.01 9.89
C ARG A 656 20.92 26.94 9.50
N SER A 657 20.30 28.10 9.33
CA SER A 657 18.99 28.25 8.69
C SER A 657 19.13 28.75 7.25
N SER A 658 18.24 28.33 6.36
CA SER A 658 18.20 28.77 4.96
C SER A 658 16.76 28.86 4.43
N ASN A 659 16.56 29.61 3.35
CA ASN A 659 15.26 29.76 2.72
C ASN A 659 14.84 28.45 1.99
N PRO A 660 13.60 27.95 2.16
CA PRO A 660 13.10 26.76 1.45
C PRO A 660 13.25 26.79 -0.08
N ASN A 661 13.25 27.97 -0.70
CA ASN A 661 13.45 28.11 -2.14
C ASN A 661 14.88 27.71 -2.58
N ASN A 662 15.85 27.75 -1.66
CA ASN A 662 17.28 27.55 -1.92
C ASN A 662 17.81 26.19 -1.41
N ILE A 663 16.93 25.20 -1.13
CA ILE A 663 17.26 23.87 -0.57
C ILE A 663 18.53 23.25 -1.17
N GLU A 664 18.60 23.18 -2.50
CA GLU A 664 19.65 22.45 -3.21
C GLU A 664 21.01 23.14 -3.10
N ASN A 665 21.03 24.47 -3.19
CA ASN A 665 22.24 25.27 -2.98
C ASN A 665 22.70 25.24 -1.52
N ALA A 666 21.76 25.24 -0.56
CA ALA A 666 22.07 25.12 0.86
C ALA A 666 22.67 23.74 1.21
N LEU A 667 22.13 22.66 0.65
CA LEU A 667 22.69 21.30 0.80
C LEU A 667 24.11 21.19 0.21
N ARG A 668 24.33 21.75 -0.99
CA ARG A 668 25.66 21.77 -1.64
C ARG A 668 26.67 22.64 -0.88
N ASP A 669 26.26 23.80 -0.34
CA ASP A 669 27.11 24.68 0.46
C ASP A 669 27.50 24.06 1.80
N VAL A 670 26.56 23.40 2.51
CA VAL A 670 26.87 22.64 3.74
C VAL A 670 27.83 21.51 3.44
N HIS A 671 27.55 20.67 2.43
CA HIS A 671 28.40 19.55 2.05
C HIS A 671 29.84 19.99 1.74
N ARG A 672 30.00 21.01 0.90
CA ARG A 672 31.30 21.57 0.54
C ARG A 672 32.09 21.98 1.78
N ARG A 673 31.51 22.82 2.66
CA ARG A 673 32.20 23.31 3.87
C ARG A 673 32.60 22.16 4.80
N THR A 674 31.71 21.18 5.01
CA THR A 674 32.04 20.03 5.86
C THR A 674 33.17 19.20 5.26
N SER A 675 33.17 18.97 3.94
CA SER A 675 34.20 18.17 3.28
C SER A 675 35.55 18.90 3.18
N GLU A 676 35.54 20.23 2.97
CA GLU A 676 36.74 21.08 3.00
C GLU A 676 37.40 21.09 4.39
N LEU A 677 36.63 21.17 5.47
CA LEU A 677 37.14 21.16 6.85
C LEU A 677 37.63 19.77 7.25
N LEU A 678 36.83 18.73 7.02
CA LEU A 678 37.20 17.35 7.40
C LEU A 678 38.44 16.87 6.63
N ALA A 679 38.60 17.25 5.36
CA ALA A 679 39.82 16.96 4.60
C ALA A 679 41.07 17.65 5.18
N ARG A 680 40.96 18.90 5.66
CA ARG A 680 42.06 19.60 6.34
C ARG A 680 42.42 18.97 7.68
N GLU A 681 41.45 18.41 8.38
CA GLU A 681 41.67 17.70 9.65
C GLU A 681 42.08 16.22 9.48
N GLY A 682 42.24 15.72 8.25
CA GLY A 682 42.55 14.32 7.97
C GLY A 682 41.42 13.34 8.33
N LYS A 683 40.20 13.83 8.53
CA LYS A 683 39.03 13.04 8.97
C LYS A 683 38.22 12.54 7.77
N GLY A 684 37.45 11.46 8.00
CA GLY A 684 36.46 10.98 7.06
C GLY A 684 35.33 12.00 6.80
N GLY A 685 34.48 11.73 5.81
CA GLY A 685 33.39 12.65 5.43
C GLY A 685 32.28 12.83 6.47
N LEU A 686 31.28 13.64 6.11
CA LEU A 686 30.08 13.88 6.91
C LEU A 686 29.24 12.61 7.05
N GLN A 687 29.10 12.09 8.28
CA GLN A 687 28.37 10.85 8.57
C GLN A 687 26.85 11.07 8.69
N LEU A 688 26.40 12.24 9.15
CA LEU A 688 24.97 12.54 9.32
C LEU A 688 24.64 14.02 9.09
N LEU A 689 23.59 14.28 8.30
CA LEU A 689 22.93 15.59 8.24
C LEU A 689 21.53 15.54 8.88
N ILE A 690 21.34 16.29 9.95
CA ILE A 690 20.01 16.58 10.51
C ILE A 690 19.36 17.68 9.66
N VAL A 691 18.10 17.52 9.29
CA VAL A 691 17.38 18.53 8.48
C VAL A 691 16.04 18.88 9.13
N ILE A 692 15.85 20.15 9.52
CA ILE A 692 14.52 20.64 9.89
C ILE A 692 13.80 21.05 8.61
N LEU A 693 12.70 20.38 8.30
CA LEU A 693 11.87 20.65 7.12
C LEU A 693 11.18 22.02 7.23
N PRO A 694 10.74 22.64 6.12
CA PRO A 694 9.84 23.79 6.20
C PRO A 694 8.47 23.41 6.77
N GLU A 695 7.65 24.41 7.10
CA GLU A 695 6.28 24.21 7.58
C GLU A 695 5.32 23.68 6.49
N VAL A 696 5.67 23.90 5.22
CA VAL A 696 4.92 23.44 4.03
C VAL A 696 5.48 22.11 3.53
N SER A 697 4.61 21.23 3.05
CA SER A 697 5.00 19.92 2.49
C SER A 697 5.61 20.02 1.08
N GLY A 698 6.16 18.90 0.58
CA GLY A 698 6.78 18.80 -0.76
C GLY A 698 8.30 18.74 -0.74
N SER A 699 8.97 19.57 0.07
CA SER A 699 10.45 19.68 0.11
C SER A 699 11.21 18.38 0.45
N TYR A 700 10.57 17.43 1.14
CA TYR A 700 11.18 16.17 1.57
C TYR A 700 11.81 15.39 0.41
N GLY A 701 11.12 15.27 -0.73
CA GLY A 701 11.61 14.49 -1.86
C GLY A 701 12.86 15.09 -2.49
N LYS A 702 12.87 16.41 -2.71
CA LYS A 702 14.04 17.15 -3.24
C LYS A 702 15.25 17.06 -2.30
N ILE A 703 15.05 17.18 -0.97
CA ILE A 703 16.10 16.98 0.03
C ILE A 703 16.66 15.55 -0.07
N LYS A 704 15.78 14.54 -0.16
CA LYS A 704 16.19 13.14 -0.20
C LYS A 704 16.92 12.75 -1.48
N ARG A 705 16.48 13.21 -2.66
CA ARG A 705 17.24 13.05 -3.91
C ARG A 705 18.65 13.62 -3.76
N VAL A 706 18.78 14.93 -3.55
CA VAL A 706 20.08 15.62 -3.51
C VAL A 706 21.03 15.01 -2.48
N CYS A 707 20.55 14.64 -1.29
CA CYS A 707 21.38 13.96 -0.30
C CYS A 707 21.84 12.56 -0.75
N GLU A 708 20.93 11.71 -1.23
CA GLU A 708 21.17 10.26 -1.38
C GLU A 708 21.68 9.86 -2.78
N THR A 709 21.43 10.68 -3.80
CA THR A 709 21.86 10.47 -5.20
C THR A 709 23.01 11.36 -5.62
N ASP A 710 23.02 12.64 -5.23
CA ASP A 710 24.03 13.60 -5.72
C ASP A 710 25.25 13.64 -4.79
N LEU A 711 25.02 13.79 -3.48
CA LEU A 711 26.04 14.12 -2.48
C LEU A 711 26.55 12.92 -1.67
N GLY A 712 25.73 11.88 -1.47
CA GLY A 712 26.09 10.72 -0.65
C GLY A 712 25.97 10.97 0.86
N ILE A 713 25.03 11.82 1.28
CA ILE A 713 24.82 12.22 2.67
C ILE A 713 23.65 11.44 3.27
N VAL A 714 23.94 10.68 4.31
CA VAL A 714 22.92 10.06 5.16
C VAL A 714 22.19 11.16 5.94
N SER A 715 20.86 11.24 5.79
CA SER A 715 20.07 12.37 6.30
C SER A 715 18.86 11.96 7.16
N GLN A 716 18.64 12.71 8.24
CA GLN A 716 17.50 12.56 9.15
C GLN A 716 16.65 13.84 9.17
N CYS A 717 15.50 13.78 8.50
CA CYS A 717 14.56 14.89 8.41
C CYS A 717 13.61 14.91 9.62
N CYS A 718 13.34 16.11 10.16
CA CYS A 718 12.45 16.37 11.29
C CYS A 718 11.41 17.44 10.90
N LEU A 719 10.17 17.31 11.39
CA LEU A 719 9.11 18.30 11.16
C LEU A 719 9.19 19.41 12.23
N PRO A 720 9.01 20.71 11.89
CA PRO A 720 9.07 21.82 12.84
C PRO A 720 8.23 21.62 14.08
N ARG A 721 6.97 21.19 13.91
CA ARG A 721 6.01 20.94 15.00
C ARG A 721 6.43 19.87 16.03
N HIS A 722 7.45 19.07 15.72
CA HIS A 722 8.01 18.06 16.62
C HIS A 722 9.45 18.42 17.06
N ALA A 723 10.15 19.27 16.32
CA ALA A 723 11.45 19.82 16.69
C ALA A 723 11.36 21.00 17.66
N SER A 724 10.32 21.85 17.56
CA SER A 724 10.12 23.00 18.46
C SER A 724 9.54 22.65 19.83
N ARG A 725 8.90 21.48 19.94
CA ARG A 725 8.38 20.89 21.19
C ARG A 725 8.63 19.38 21.19
N PRO A 726 9.91 18.95 21.32
CA PRO A 726 10.24 17.54 21.35
C PRO A 726 9.70 16.91 22.64
N ASN A 727 9.20 15.69 22.54
CA ASN A 727 8.94 14.85 23.71
C ASN A 727 9.92 13.67 23.71
N LYS A 728 10.17 13.10 24.90
CA LYS A 728 11.17 12.03 25.07
C LYS A 728 10.95 10.87 24.09
N GLN A 729 9.69 10.44 23.93
CA GLN A 729 9.35 9.32 23.05
C GLN A 729 9.60 9.63 21.57
N TYR A 730 9.45 10.88 21.12
CA TYR A 730 9.82 11.31 19.78
C TYR A 730 11.34 11.25 19.58
N LEU A 731 12.12 11.78 20.53
CA LEU A 731 13.59 11.74 20.48
C LEU A 731 14.11 10.29 20.45
N GLU A 732 13.57 9.40 21.29
CA GLU A 732 13.88 7.96 21.27
C GLU A 732 13.60 7.33 19.89
N ASN A 733 12.44 7.63 19.27
CA ASN A 733 12.07 7.13 17.94
C ASN A 733 12.80 7.81 16.76
N VAL A 734 13.53 8.89 17.00
CA VAL A 734 14.48 9.47 16.03
C VAL A 734 15.86 8.85 16.22
N ALA A 735 16.34 8.68 17.46
CA ALA A 735 17.61 8.01 17.77
C ALA A 735 17.64 6.57 17.21
N LEU A 736 16.56 5.79 17.37
CA LEU A 736 16.41 4.46 16.76
C LEU A 736 16.62 4.47 15.23
N LYS A 737 16.19 5.52 14.52
CA LYS A 737 16.35 5.63 13.06
C LYS A 737 17.74 6.12 12.68
N ILE A 738 18.33 7.02 13.47
CA ILE A 738 19.71 7.48 13.27
C ILE A 738 20.67 6.30 13.42
N ASN A 739 20.53 5.48 14.47
CA ASN A 739 21.44 4.38 14.75
C ASN A 739 21.62 3.41 13.58
N VAL A 740 20.52 2.91 12.99
CA VAL A 740 20.59 2.01 11.83
C VAL A 740 20.98 2.70 10.51
N LYS A 741 20.81 4.03 10.44
CA LYS A 741 21.31 4.85 9.32
C LYS A 741 22.83 5.05 9.35
N VAL A 742 23.45 4.97 10.53
CA VAL A 742 24.92 4.99 10.69
C VAL A 742 25.50 3.60 10.93
N GLY A 743 24.76 2.54 10.55
CA GLY A 743 25.24 1.15 10.56
C GLY A 743 25.18 0.42 11.91
N GLY A 744 24.61 1.03 12.96
CA GLY A 744 24.35 0.39 14.25
C GLY A 744 23.21 -0.63 14.22
N ARG A 745 22.95 -1.27 15.37
CA ARG A 745 21.84 -2.22 15.59
C ARG A 745 21.08 -1.86 16.87
N ASN A 746 19.75 -1.79 16.79
CA ASN A 746 18.92 -1.36 17.92
C ASN A 746 18.68 -2.50 18.92
N THR A 747 18.26 -3.65 18.42
CA THR A 747 18.04 -4.89 19.18
C THR A 747 18.16 -6.07 18.22
N VAL A 748 18.39 -7.27 18.74
CA VAL A 748 18.47 -8.54 18.01
C VAL A 748 17.64 -9.58 18.76
N LEU A 749 17.26 -10.67 18.09
CA LEU A 749 16.66 -11.83 18.76
C LEU A 749 17.69 -12.46 19.69
N GLU A 750 17.35 -12.69 20.96
CA GLU A 750 18.25 -13.29 21.94
C GLU A 750 18.77 -14.66 21.48
N ARG A 751 17.88 -15.44 20.85
CA ARG A 751 18.19 -16.77 20.29
C ARG A 751 19.21 -16.75 19.15
N ALA A 752 19.59 -15.59 18.60
CA ALA A 752 20.68 -15.50 17.63
C ALA A 752 22.06 -15.79 18.24
N PHE A 753 22.22 -15.60 19.55
CA PHE A 753 23.47 -15.93 20.28
C PHE A 753 23.55 -17.40 20.73
N ILE A 754 22.47 -18.17 20.53
CA ILE A 754 22.42 -19.60 20.85
C ILE A 754 22.75 -20.38 19.57
N ARG A 755 23.66 -21.35 19.64
CA ARG A 755 23.99 -22.24 18.50
C ARG A 755 22.71 -22.93 18.01
N ASN A 756 22.40 -22.77 16.71
CA ASN A 756 21.16 -23.24 16.08
C ASN A 756 19.86 -22.72 16.76
N GLY A 757 19.95 -21.62 17.52
CA GLY A 757 18.84 -21.08 18.31
C GLY A 757 17.67 -20.53 17.49
N ILE A 758 17.89 -20.13 16.23
CA ILE A 758 16.85 -19.76 15.27
C ILE A 758 16.81 -20.85 14.19
N PRO A 759 15.81 -21.75 14.22
CA PRO A 759 15.69 -22.83 13.23
C PRO A 759 15.61 -22.30 11.80
N PHE A 760 16.16 -23.07 10.86
CA PHE A 760 16.32 -22.76 9.44
C PHE A 760 17.14 -21.49 9.14
N VAL A 761 17.72 -20.84 10.15
CA VAL A 761 18.46 -19.58 10.02
C VAL A 761 19.89 -19.70 10.54
N SER A 762 20.08 -20.19 11.76
CA SER A 762 21.39 -20.12 12.44
C SER A 762 22.18 -21.44 12.39
N GLU A 763 21.72 -22.44 11.64
CA GLU A 763 22.50 -23.66 11.37
C GLU A 763 23.57 -23.44 10.30
N VAL A 764 23.21 -22.74 9.21
CA VAL A 764 24.03 -22.48 8.02
C VAL A 764 23.83 -21.03 7.56
N PRO A 765 24.81 -20.41 6.86
CA PRO A 765 24.71 -19.06 6.32
C PRO A 765 23.40 -18.81 5.54
N THR A 766 22.44 -18.14 6.18
CA THR A 766 21.10 -17.92 5.62
C THR A 766 20.90 -16.45 5.30
N ILE A 767 20.43 -16.15 4.10
CA ILE A 767 20.07 -14.79 3.68
C ILE A 767 18.55 -14.65 3.56
N ILE A 768 17.99 -13.60 4.15
CA ILE A 768 16.57 -13.28 4.05
C ILE A 768 16.39 -12.03 3.18
N PHE A 769 15.67 -12.22 2.07
CA PHE A 769 15.27 -11.17 1.15
C PHE A 769 13.86 -10.64 1.45
N GLY A 770 13.62 -9.40 1.04
CA GLY A 770 12.30 -8.80 0.96
C GLY A 770 12.14 -8.04 -0.35
N ALA A 771 10.97 -8.14 -0.98
CA ALA A 771 10.69 -7.50 -2.27
C ALA A 771 9.28 -6.87 -2.30
N ASP A 772 9.14 -5.73 -2.97
CA ASP A 772 7.90 -4.96 -3.16
C ASP A 772 7.91 -4.26 -4.53
N VAL A 773 6.73 -4.06 -5.12
CA VAL A 773 6.54 -3.23 -6.31
C VAL A 773 5.49 -2.15 -6.04
N THR A 774 5.92 -0.89 -6.09
CA THR A 774 5.06 0.28 -5.92
C THR A 774 4.71 0.87 -7.29
N HIS A 775 3.47 0.65 -7.76
CA HIS A 775 2.90 1.29 -8.95
C HIS A 775 2.56 2.79 -8.75
N PRO A 776 2.34 3.56 -9.83
CA PRO A 776 1.79 4.91 -9.75
C PRO A 776 0.32 4.97 -9.28
N PRO A 777 -0.13 6.14 -8.80
CA PRO A 777 -1.54 6.45 -8.55
C PRO A 777 -2.48 6.12 -9.74
N PRO A 778 -3.79 5.91 -9.48
CA PRO A 778 -4.78 5.80 -10.55
C PRO A 778 -4.90 7.11 -11.35
N GLY A 779 -4.79 7.04 -12.67
CA GLY A 779 -4.84 8.19 -13.58
C GLY A 779 -3.49 8.84 -13.92
N GLU A 780 -2.37 8.26 -13.47
CA GLU A 780 -1.02 8.59 -13.93
C GLU A 780 -0.51 7.48 -14.87
N ASP A 781 -1.00 7.49 -16.12
CA ASP A 781 -0.90 6.34 -17.03
C ASP A 781 0.47 6.19 -17.73
N SER A 782 1.41 7.12 -17.49
CA SER A 782 2.75 7.14 -18.10
C SER A 782 3.91 6.96 -17.09
N ALA A 783 3.64 6.94 -15.79
CA ALA A 783 4.68 6.84 -14.78
C ALA A 783 5.16 5.38 -14.60
N SER A 784 6.46 5.17 -14.41
CA SER A 784 7.03 3.82 -14.19
C SER A 784 6.55 3.17 -12.89
N SER A 785 6.46 1.84 -12.86
CA SER A 785 6.51 1.07 -11.61
C SER A 785 7.91 1.18 -10.99
N ILE A 786 8.01 1.03 -9.67
CA ILE A 786 9.29 0.97 -8.97
C ILE A 786 9.32 -0.31 -8.15
N ALA A 787 10.28 -1.17 -8.47
CA ALA A 787 10.61 -2.34 -7.65
C ALA A 787 11.68 -1.99 -6.62
N ALA A 788 11.63 -2.68 -5.48
CA ALA A 788 12.70 -2.65 -4.50
C ALA A 788 12.97 -4.05 -3.97
N VAL A 789 14.25 -4.35 -3.75
CA VAL A 789 14.69 -5.60 -3.12
C VAL A 789 15.66 -5.25 -2.00
N VAL A 790 15.42 -5.81 -0.82
CA VAL A 790 16.34 -5.76 0.32
C VAL A 790 16.84 -7.15 0.65
N ALA A 791 18.02 -7.24 1.27
CA ALA A 791 18.49 -8.48 1.88
C ALA A 791 19.22 -8.21 3.19
N SER A 792 19.13 -9.17 4.13
CA SER A 792 19.89 -9.20 5.38
C SER A 792 21.39 -9.22 5.13
N MET A 793 22.16 -8.46 5.90
CA MET A 793 23.62 -8.28 5.74
C MET A 793 24.44 -8.73 6.96
N ASP A 794 23.77 -9.17 8.03
CA ASP A 794 24.36 -9.80 9.22
C ASP A 794 23.72 -11.16 9.50
N TRP A 795 24.54 -12.14 9.85
CA TRP A 795 24.16 -13.52 10.17
C TRP A 795 24.99 -13.99 11.38
N PRO A 796 24.38 -14.64 12.39
CA PRO A 796 23.01 -15.14 12.43
C PRO A 796 21.92 -14.15 12.89
N GLU A 797 22.23 -12.86 13.16
CA GLU A 797 21.27 -11.99 13.85
C GLU A 797 20.18 -11.33 12.97
N ILE A 798 20.39 -11.17 11.66
CA ILE A 798 19.41 -10.71 10.65
C ILE A 798 18.70 -9.38 11.00
N THR A 799 19.46 -8.30 11.21
CA THR A 799 18.91 -6.97 11.56
C THR A 799 19.37 -5.81 10.69
N LYS A 800 20.53 -5.93 10.03
CA LYS A 800 21.02 -4.97 9.04
C LYS A 800 20.54 -5.39 7.66
N TYR A 801 20.01 -4.46 6.87
CA TYR A 801 19.53 -4.76 5.51
C TYR A 801 20.08 -3.76 4.49
N ARG A 802 20.69 -4.25 3.41
CA ARG A 802 21.01 -3.45 2.21
C ARG A 802 19.78 -3.43 1.30
N GLY A 803 19.50 -2.29 0.66
CA GLY A 803 18.35 -2.12 -0.23
C GLY A 803 18.76 -1.58 -1.59
N LEU A 804 18.22 -2.19 -2.63
CA LEU A 804 18.34 -1.79 -4.04
C LEU A 804 16.96 -1.47 -4.60
N VAL A 805 16.92 -0.64 -5.64
CA VAL A 805 15.70 -0.13 -6.27
C VAL A 805 15.91 -0.03 -7.77
N SER A 806 14.88 -0.35 -8.55
CA SER A 806 14.89 -0.26 -10.01
C SER A 806 13.55 0.25 -10.54
N ALA A 807 13.56 0.90 -11.70
CA ALA A 807 12.34 1.34 -12.39
C ALA A 807 12.00 0.33 -13.49
N GLN A 808 10.71 0.03 -13.64
CA GLN A 808 10.19 -0.95 -14.60
C GLN A 808 8.88 -0.44 -15.25
N PRO A 809 8.37 -1.08 -16.32
CA PRO A 809 7.24 -0.57 -17.11
C PRO A 809 5.96 -0.25 -16.30
N HIS A 810 5.09 0.57 -16.88
CA HIS A 810 3.86 1.02 -16.22
C HIS A 810 2.98 -0.16 -15.78
N ARG A 811 2.73 -0.29 -14.47
CA ARG A 811 1.95 -1.38 -13.84
C ARG A 811 2.48 -2.78 -14.07
N GLN A 812 3.72 -2.93 -14.52
CA GLN A 812 4.43 -4.21 -14.48
C GLN A 812 4.61 -4.64 -13.01
N GLU A 813 4.20 -5.87 -12.69
CA GLU A 813 4.27 -6.43 -11.34
C GLU A 813 5.49 -7.35 -11.13
N ILE A 814 5.91 -8.12 -12.15
CA ILE A 814 7.13 -8.93 -12.08
C ILE A 814 8.34 -8.00 -11.93
N ILE A 815 9.28 -8.33 -11.05
CA ILE A 815 10.53 -7.56 -10.90
C ILE A 815 11.52 -7.99 -11.98
N GLU A 816 11.67 -7.18 -13.02
CA GLU A 816 12.51 -7.48 -14.19
C GLU A 816 14.01 -7.49 -13.84
N ASP A 817 14.47 -6.57 -12.99
CA ASP A 817 15.88 -6.37 -12.65
C ASP A 817 16.32 -7.17 -11.40
N LEU A 818 15.69 -8.32 -11.13
CA LEU A 818 16.21 -9.30 -10.15
C LEU A 818 17.55 -9.89 -10.64
N PHE A 819 17.63 -10.19 -11.93
CA PHE A 819 18.81 -10.62 -12.65
C PHE A 819 18.80 -10.00 -14.05
N SER A 820 19.87 -9.30 -14.41
CA SER A 820 19.98 -8.61 -15.69
C SER A 820 21.32 -8.94 -16.37
N VAL A 821 21.32 -9.01 -17.71
CA VAL A 821 22.49 -9.38 -18.52
C VAL A 821 22.88 -8.21 -19.42
N GLY A 822 23.91 -7.49 -19.02
CA GLY A 822 24.51 -6.42 -19.81
C GLY A 822 25.34 -6.98 -20.97
N LYS A 823 25.14 -6.41 -22.17
CA LYS A 823 26.04 -6.59 -23.31
C LYS A 823 27.09 -5.48 -23.29
N ASP A 824 28.25 -5.74 -22.70
CA ASP A 824 29.46 -5.01 -23.08
C ASP A 824 29.93 -5.60 -24.43
N PRO A 825 30.38 -4.78 -25.40
CA PRO A 825 30.84 -5.29 -26.70
C PRO A 825 31.99 -6.31 -26.62
N VAL A 826 32.68 -6.42 -25.48
CA VAL A 826 33.77 -7.39 -25.25
C VAL A 826 33.37 -8.50 -24.27
N LYS A 827 32.29 -8.36 -23.47
CA LYS A 827 31.94 -9.36 -22.44
C LYS A 827 30.45 -9.38 -22.02
N VAL A 828 29.96 -10.57 -21.67
CA VAL A 828 28.67 -10.72 -20.97
C VAL A 828 28.83 -10.27 -19.51
N VAL A 829 28.08 -9.24 -19.10
CA VAL A 829 28.14 -8.66 -17.75
C VAL A 829 26.87 -8.99 -16.97
N ASN A 830 26.96 -9.97 -16.08
CA ASN A 830 25.84 -10.40 -15.23
C ASN A 830 25.64 -9.44 -14.04
N GLY A 831 24.42 -8.96 -13.86
CA GLY A 831 23.99 -7.98 -12.85
C GLY A 831 22.65 -8.33 -12.21
N GLY A 832 21.88 -7.30 -11.85
CA GLY A 832 20.58 -7.42 -11.19
C GLY A 832 20.65 -7.49 -9.65
N MET A 833 19.53 -7.15 -9.02
CA MET A 833 19.46 -6.88 -7.57
C MET A 833 19.81 -8.09 -6.70
N ILE A 834 19.41 -9.31 -7.09
CA ILE A 834 19.76 -10.53 -6.33
C ILE A 834 21.27 -10.72 -6.32
N ARG A 835 21.92 -10.57 -7.49
CA ARG A 835 23.35 -10.78 -7.66
C ARG A 835 24.18 -9.78 -6.86
N GLU A 836 23.83 -8.49 -6.89
CA GLU A 836 24.47 -7.46 -6.05
C GLU A 836 24.33 -7.76 -4.55
N LEU A 837 23.16 -8.20 -4.10
CA LEU A 837 22.90 -8.48 -2.67
C LEU A 837 23.63 -9.73 -2.17
N LEU A 838 23.75 -10.78 -2.99
CA LEU A 838 24.55 -11.97 -2.68
C LEU A 838 26.05 -11.64 -2.53
N ILE A 839 26.59 -10.79 -3.42
CA ILE A 839 27.97 -10.28 -3.32
C ILE A 839 28.14 -9.43 -2.04
N ALA A 840 27.18 -8.55 -1.75
CA ALA A 840 27.21 -7.71 -0.55
C ALA A 840 27.19 -8.55 0.74
N PHE A 841 26.36 -9.60 0.80
CA PHE A 841 26.37 -10.55 1.92
C PHE A 841 27.74 -11.19 2.09
N ARG A 842 28.30 -11.81 1.04
CA ARG A 842 29.63 -12.46 1.12
C ARG A 842 30.74 -11.50 1.55
N LYS A 843 30.67 -10.23 1.14
CA LYS A 843 31.59 -9.17 1.56
C LYS A 843 31.43 -8.75 3.03
N LYS A 844 30.24 -8.90 3.63
CA LYS A 844 29.94 -8.50 5.02
C LYS A 844 30.09 -9.65 6.03
N THR A 845 29.82 -10.89 5.63
CA THR A 845 29.84 -12.08 6.52
C THR A 845 31.04 -13.01 6.30
N GLY A 846 31.77 -12.85 5.19
CA GLY A 846 32.84 -13.77 4.77
C GLY A 846 32.34 -15.13 4.24
N ARG A 847 31.03 -15.40 4.28
CA ARG A 847 30.39 -16.63 3.81
C ARG A 847 29.51 -16.34 2.59
N ARG A 848 29.45 -17.25 1.61
CA ARG A 848 28.29 -17.25 0.70
C ARG A 848 27.05 -17.70 1.49
N PRO A 849 25.83 -17.29 1.13
CA PRO A 849 24.64 -17.97 1.63
C PRO A 849 24.64 -19.44 1.18
N GLU A 850 24.12 -20.31 2.03
CA GLU A 850 23.81 -21.71 1.74
C GLU A 850 22.29 -21.93 1.71
N ARG A 851 21.49 -20.91 2.08
CA ARG A 851 20.03 -20.93 2.11
C ARG A 851 19.44 -19.55 1.79
N ILE A 852 18.35 -19.50 1.02
CA ILE A 852 17.62 -18.27 0.68
C ILE A 852 16.18 -18.34 1.19
N ILE A 853 15.73 -17.29 1.88
CA ILE A 853 14.31 -17.08 2.23
C ILE A 853 13.87 -15.78 1.57
N PHE A 854 12.79 -15.79 0.79
CA PHE A 854 12.36 -14.67 -0.05
C PHE A 854 10.92 -14.25 0.26
N TYR A 855 10.73 -13.08 0.86
CA TYR A 855 9.40 -12.53 1.18
C TYR A 855 8.96 -11.46 0.16
N ARG A 856 7.84 -11.68 -0.53
CA ARG A 856 7.36 -10.86 -1.65
C ARG A 856 6.00 -10.21 -1.34
N ASP A 857 5.96 -8.90 -1.06
CA ASP A 857 4.71 -8.13 -0.92
C ASP A 857 4.14 -7.76 -2.32
N GLY A 858 2.88 -7.34 -2.36
CA GLY A 858 2.22 -6.76 -3.55
C GLY A 858 1.41 -7.74 -4.42
N VAL A 859 1.86 -8.99 -4.57
CA VAL A 859 1.35 -9.93 -5.59
C VAL A 859 -0.07 -10.43 -5.29
N SER A 860 -0.94 -10.48 -6.31
CA SER A 860 -2.29 -11.05 -6.20
C SER A 860 -2.34 -12.54 -6.53
N GLU A 861 -3.34 -13.25 -5.98
CA GLU A 861 -3.54 -14.72 -6.12
C GLU A 861 -3.45 -15.17 -7.59
N GLY A 862 -4.15 -14.48 -8.50
CA GLY A 862 -4.14 -14.77 -9.95
C GLY A 862 -2.84 -14.43 -10.70
N GLN A 863 -1.77 -14.06 -10.00
CA GLN A 863 -0.43 -13.81 -10.55
C GLN A 863 0.64 -14.74 -9.96
N PHE A 864 0.31 -15.56 -8.95
CA PHE A 864 1.27 -16.37 -8.18
C PHE A 864 2.21 -17.20 -9.05
N SER A 865 1.67 -18.04 -9.94
CA SER A 865 2.48 -18.95 -10.77
C SER A 865 3.37 -18.21 -11.78
N HIS A 866 2.89 -17.07 -12.32
CA HIS A 866 3.63 -16.26 -13.29
C HIS A 866 4.78 -15.48 -12.60
N VAL A 867 4.52 -14.88 -11.44
CA VAL A 867 5.55 -14.21 -10.63
C VAL A 867 6.58 -15.22 -10.13
N LEU A 868 6.15 -16.37 -9.61
CA LEU A 868 7.07 -17.43 -9.18
C LEU A 868 7.99 -17.87 -10.33
N LEU A 869 7.43 -18.17 -11.50
CA LEU A 869 8.20 -18.66 -12.65
C LEU A 869 9.33 -17.70 -13.05
N HIS A 870 9.03 -16.41 -13.17
CA HIS A 870 10.03 -15.40 -13.58
C HIS A 870 10.99 -15.00 -12.44
N GLU A 871 10.49 -14.79 -11.22
CA GLU A 871 11.33 -14.32 -10.12
C GLU A 871 12.24 -15.43 -9.57
N MET A 872 11.80 -16.70 -9.58
CA MET A 872 12.63 -17.84 -9.19
C MET A 872 13.71 -18.16 -10.24
N ASP A 873 13.39 -18.07 -11.53
CA ASP A 873 14.37 -18.18 -12.63
C ASP A 873 15.47 -17.10 -12.51
N ALA A 874 15.08 -15.86 -12.21
CA ALA A 874 16.03 -14.77 -11.96
C ALA A 874 16.91 -15.04 -10.73
N ILE A 875 16.36 -15.55 -9.62
CA ILE A 875 17.14 -15.96 -8.43
C ILE A 875 18.14 -17.07 -8.79
N ARG A 876 17.74 -18.08 -9.56
CA ARG A 876 18.61 -19.17 -10.03
C ARG A 876 19.74 -18.67 -10.91
N LYS A 877 19.44 -17.85 -11.93
CA LYS A 877 20.43 -17.23 -12.81
C LYS A 877 21.40 -16.33 -12.04
N ALA A 878 20.92 -15.55 -11.07
CA ALA A 878 21.76 -14.75 -10.20
C ALA A 878 22.77 -15.60 -9.40
N CYS A 879 22.34 -16.75 -8.86
CA CYS A 879 23.24 -17.67 -8.15
C CYS A 879 24.28 -18.30 -9.11
N ALA A 880 23.85 -18.93 -10.20
CA ALA A 880 24.75 -19.55 -11.18
C ALA A 880 25.74 -18.55 -11.82
N SER A 881 25.39 -17.25 -11.89
CA SER A 881 26.28 -16.18 -12.39
C SER A 881 27.38 -15.73 -11.41
N LEU A 882 27.46 -16.32 -10.22
CA LEU A 882 28.47 -16.04 -9.20
C LEU A 882 29.50 -17.16 -9.07
N GLU A 883 29.05 -18.41 -9.21
CA GLU A 883 29.83 -19.63 -9.04
C GLU A 883 29.09 -20.77 -9.73
N GLU A 884 29.81 -21.63 -10.46
CA GLU A 884 29.22 -22.77 -11.17
C GLU A 884 28.66 -23.79 -10.17
N GLY A 885 27.49 -24.36 -10.46
CA GLY A 885 26.80 -25.28 -9.55
C GLY A 885 26.23 -24.67 -8.26
N TYR A 886 26.38 -23.36 -8.01
CA TYR A 886 25.85 -22.72 -6.80
C TYR A 886 24.32 -22.58 -6.88
N LEU A 887 23.63 -23.54 -6.25
CA LEU A 887 22.18 -23.68 -6.22
C LEU A 887 21.68 -23.84 -4.77
N PRO A 888 21.61 -22.76 -3.97
CA PRO A 888 21.11 -22.84 -2.60
C PRO A 888 19.59 -23.11 -2.59
N PRO A 889 19.05 -23.92 -1.65
CA PRO A 889 17.62 -24.13 -1.49
C PRO A 889 16.88 -22.83 -1.13
N VAL A 890 15.75 -22.60 -1.79
CA VAL A 890 14.94 -21.38 -1.71
C VAL A 890 13.57 -21.67 -1.09
N THR A 891 13.12 -20.77 -0.21
CA THR A 891 11.74 -20.68 0.25
C THR A 891 11.14 -19.36 -0.23
N PHE A 892 10.12 -19.41 -1.10
CA PHE A 892 9.47 -18.25 -1.68
C PHE A 892 8.09 -18.03 -1.04
N VAL A 893 7.93 -16.92 -0.32
CA VAL A 893 6.72 -16.61 0.46
C VAL A 893 6.11 -15.29 -0.03
N VAL A 894 4.93 -15.35 -0.64
CA VAL A 894 4.14 -14.15 -0.91
C VAL A 894 3.51 -13.64 0.38
N VAL A 895 3.50 -12.32 0.53
CA VAL A 895 3.01 -11.58 1.68
C VAL A 895 1.87 -10.67 1.23
N GLN A 896 0.71 -10.79 1.86
CA GLN A 896 -0.50 -10.06 1.48
C GLN A 896 -1.12 -9.37 2.70
N LYS A 897 -0.95 -8.05 2.80
CA LYS A 897 -1.62 -7.22 3.82
C LYS A 897 -2.99 -6.66 3.38
N ARG A 898 -3.27 -6.70 2.08
CA ARG A 898 -4.38 -5.95 1.44
C ARG A 898 -5.57 -6.84 1.07
N HIS A 899 -6.02 -7.69 1.99
CA HIS A 899 -7.20 -8.56 1.85
C HIS A 899 -8.37 -8.16 2.78
N HIS A 900 -9.47 -8.90 2.69
CA HIS A 900 -10.73 -8.63 3.39
C HIS A 900 -11.04 -9.52 4.60
N THR A 901 -10.32 -10.63 4.78
CA THR A 901 -10.31 -11.40 6.05
C THR A 901 -9.99 -10.51 7.26
N ARG A 902 -10.83 -10.60 8.29
CA ARG A 902 -10.74 -9.98 9.62
C ARG A 902 -10.93 -11.08 10.65
N LEU A 903 -10.25 -10.93 11.78
CA LEU A 903 -10.27 -11.86 12.88
C LEU A 903 -10.65 -11.12 14.17
N PHE A 904 -11.62 -11.65 14.88
CA PHE A 904 -12.22 -11.08 16.08
C PHE A 904 -12.01 -12.04 17.26
N PRO A 905 -11.82 -11.56 18.49
CA PRO A 905 -11.81 -12.44 19.65
C PRO A 905 -13.18 -13.12 19.78
N GLU A 906 -13.21 -14.40 20.17
CA GLU A 906 -14.47 -15.09 20.44
C GLU A 906 -15.27 -14.36 21.55
N VAL A 907 -14.58 -13.90 22.59
CA VAL A 907 -15.15 -13.10 23.68
C VAL A 907 -14.45 -11.73 23.75
N HIS A 908 -15.19 -10.66 23.47
CA HIS A 908 -14.68 -9.28 23.54
C HIS A 908 -14.36 -8.85 24.98
N GLY A 909 -13.36 -7.99 25.15
CA GLY A 909 -12.97 -7.42 26.44
C GLY A 909 -12.15 -8.34 27.36
N ARG A 910 -12.04 -9.64 27.07
CA ARG A 910 -11.19 -10.58 27.83
C ARG A 910 -9.71 -10.26 27.63
N ARG A 911 -9.05 -9.74 28.67
CA ARG A 911 -7.63 -9.35 28.67
C ARG A 911 -6.65 -10.48 28.30
N ASP A 912 -7.04 -11.74 28.39
CA ASP A 912 -6.24 -12.91 28.01
C ASP A 912 -6.45 -13.39 26.56
N MET A 913 -7.32 -12.69 25.81
CA MET A 913 -7.67 -12.90 24.40
C MET A 913 -7.61 -11.61 23.55
N THR A 914 -7.71 -10.43 24.18
CA THR A 914 -7.74 -9.12 23.51
C THR A 914 -6.66 -8.16 23.98
N ASP A 915 -6.11 -7.37 23.06
CA ASP A 915 -5.29 -6.20 23.38
C ASP A 915 -6.12 -5.00 23.89
N LYS A 916 -5.44 -3.89 24.20
CA LYS A 916 -6.04 -2.64 24.71
C LYS A 916 -7.05 -1.96 23.75
N SER A 917 -7.16 -2.43 22.51
CA SER A 917 -8.10 -1.93 21.50
C SER A 917 -9.28 -2.87 21.24
N GLY A 918 -9.34 -4.03 21.91
CA GLY A 918 -10.30 -5.09 21.67
C GLY A 918 -9.94 -5.99 20.48
N ASN A 919 -8.73 -5.86 19.90
CA ASN A 919 -8.27 -6.74 18.82
C ASN A 919 -7.69 -8.03 19.39
N ILE A 920 -7.67 -9.09 18.57
CA ILE A 920 -6.94 -10.34 18.84
C ILE A 920 -5.48 -10.07 19.22
N LEU A 921 -4.90 -10.92 20.07
CA LEU A 921 -3.54 -10.72 20.58
C LEU A 921 -2.46 -10.78 19.48
N PRO A 922 -1.36 -10.01 19.63
CA PRO A 922 -0.20 -10.12 18.75
C PRO A 922 0.41 -11.53 18.82
N GLY A 923 0.75 -12.08 17.66
CA GLY A 923 1.19 -13.47 17.52
C GLY A 923 0.05 -14.45 17.24
N THR A 924 -1.20 -14.01 17.17
CA THR A 924 -2.32 -14.88 16.73
C THR A 924 -2.10 -15.34 15.29
N VAL A 925 -1.96 -16.65 15.10
CA VAL A 925 -1.82 -17.33 13.80
C VAL A 925 -3.03 -18.23 13.54
N VAL A 926 -3.45 -18.27 12.27
CA VAL A 926 -4.48 -19.16 11.74
C VAL A 926 -3.89 -19.86 10.52
N ASP A 927 -3.86 -21.19 10.57
CA ASP A 927 -3.44 -22.08 9.48
C ASP A 927 -4.47 -23.19 9.22
N ARG A 928 -5.73 -22.96 9.63
CA ARG A 928 -6.83 -23.93 9.64
C ARG A 928 -8.15 -23.31 9.18
N GLN A 929 -9.05 -24.15 8.65
CA GLN A 929 -10.42 -23.84 8.20
C GLN A 929 -10.52 -22.80 7.08
N ILE A 930 -10.22 -21.52 7.34
CA ILE A 930 -10.35 -20.40 6.39
C ILE A 930 -9.14 -20.26 5.44
N CYS A 931 -8.10 -21.07 5.67
CA CYS A 931 -6.93 -21.21 4.81
C CYS A 931 -7.21 -22.08 3.59
N HIS A 932 -6.28 -22.08 2.62
CA HIS A 932 -6.42 -22.80 1.37
C HIS A 932 -6.48 -24.33 1.58
N PRO A 933 -7.31 -25.10 0.82
CA PRO A 933 -7.48 -26.54 1.02
C PRO A 933 -6.17 -27.33 1.15
N THR A 934 -5.27 -27.18 0.17
CA THR A 934 -4.08 -28.03 -0.03
C THR A 934 -2.75 -27.31 0.14
N GLU A 935 -2.61 -26.13 -0.47
CA GLU A 935 -1.38 -25.31 -0.47
C GLU A 935 -0.99 -24.78 0.93
N PHE A 936 0.27 -24.34 1.08
CA PHE A 936 0.84 -23.89 2.35
C PHE A 936 0.64 -22.37 2.58
N ASP A 937 -0.51 -21.98 3.11
CA ASP A 937 -0.82 -20.61 3.55
C ASP A 937 -1.09 -20.49 5.08
N PHE A 938 -0.95 -19.28 5.62
CA PHE A 938 -1.42 -18.93 6.96
C PHE A 938 -1.66 -17.42 7.13
N TYR A 939 -2.59 -17.04 8.00
CA TYR A 939 -2.79 -15.66 8.46
C TYR A 939 -2.05 -15.44 9.78
N LEU A 940 -1.30 -14.34 9.91
CA LEU A 940 -0.61 -13.96 11.14
C LEU A 940 -0.91 -12.50 11.52
N CYS A 941 -1.48 -12.30 12.71
CA CYS A 941 -1.63 -10.99 13.34
C CYS A 941 -0.47 -10.73 14.31
N SER A 942 0.72 -10.46 13.78
CA SER A 942 1.97 -10.22 14.54
C SER A 942 2.01 -8.93 15.39
N HIS A 943 0.95 -8.11 15.38
CA HIS A 943 0.99 -6.73 15.89
C HIS A 943 -0.24 -6.35 16.71
N ALA A 944 -0.08 -5.39 17.63
CA ALA A 944 -1.19 -4.86 18.42
C ALA A 944 -1.97 -3.79 17.67
N GLY A 945 -3.30 -3.89 17.74
CA GLY A 945 -4.22 -2.85 17.29
C GLY A 945 -4.05 -1.58 18.11
N ILE A 946 -3.85 -0.47 17.41
CA ILE A 946 -3.86 0.88 18.01
C ILE A 946 -5.24 1.50 17.78
N GLN A 947 -5.70 1.45 16.53
CA GLN A 947 -6.90 2.10 16.03
C GLN A 947 -7.64 1.17 15.07
N GLY A 948 -8.97 1.18 15.12
CA GLY A 948 -9.82 0.34 14.27
C GLY A 948 -9.75 -1.15 14.59
N THR A 949 -9.97 -1.96 13.56
CA THR A 949 -9.81 -3.42 13.57
C THR A 949 -8.51 -3.79 12.84
N SER A 950 -7.69 -4.63 13.47
CA SER A 950 -6.44 -5.14 12.91
C SER A 950 -6.69 -5.93 11.62
N ARG A 951 -5.73 -5.87 10.71
CA ARG A 951 -5.64 -6.80 9.60
C ARG A 951 -4.51 -7.79 9.91
N PRO A 952 -4.76 -9.10 10.06
CA PRO A 952 -3.66 -10.05 9.96
C PRO A 952 -3.03 -9.90 8.57
N THR A 953 -1.80 -10.35 8.41
CA THR A 953 -1.16 -10.47 7.10
C THR A 953 -1.22 -11.93 6.69
N HIS A 954 -1.68 -12.19 5.47
CA HIS A 954 -1.70 -13.49 4.84
C HIS A 954 -0.31 -13.79 4.26
N TYR A 955 0.21 -14.99 4.53
CA TYR A 955 1.49 -15.49 4.03
C TYR A 955 1.21 -16.78 3.26
N HIS A 956 1.66 -16.86 2.02
CA HIS A 956 1.44 -18.02 1.15
C HIS A 956 2.78 -18.48 0.57
N VAL A 957 3.17 -19.71 0.85
CA VAL A 957 4.44 -20.30 0.36
C VAL A 957 4.22 -20.85 -1.04
N LEU A 958 4.80 -20.20 -2.04
CA LEU A 958 4.64 -20.61 -3.45
C LEU A 958 5.66 -21.68 -3.87
N TYR A 959 6.76 -21.82 -3.13
CA TYR A 959 7.85 -22.76 -3.39
C TYR A 959 8.68 -22.95 -2.12
N ASP A 960 9.10 -24.18 -1.80
CA ASP A 960 9.98 -24.44 -0.66
C ASP A 960 10.85 -25.69 -0.83
N GLU A 961 12.17 -25.47 -0.94
CA GLU A 961 13.20 -26.52 -0.95
C GLU A 961 13.89 -26.68 0.40
N ASN A 962 13.57 -25.83 1.40
CA ASN A 962 14.12 -25.96 2.74
C ASN A 962 13.27 -26.87 3.63
N HIS A 963 12.08 -27.27 3.17
CA HIS A 963 11.15 -28.15 3.87
C HIS A 963 10.79 -27.62 5.28
N PHE A 964 10.38 -26.35 5.33
CA PHE A 964 9.91 -25.71 6.55
C PHE A 964 8.68 -26.41 7.10
N THR A 965 8.69 -26.74 8.40
CA THR A 965 7.45 -27.07 9.11
C THR A 965 6.61 -25.81 9.31
N ALA A 966 5.29 -25.99 9.44
CA ALA A 966 4.34 -24.90 9.70
C ALA A 966 4.78 -24.04 10.90
N ASP A 967 5.09 -24.64 12.04
CA ASP A 967 5.55 -23.91 13.23
C ASP A 967 6.88 -23.19 13.03
N ALA A 968 7.83 -23.76 12.27
CA ALA A 968 9.13 -23.14 12.04
C ALA A 968 8.96 -21.83 11.24
N LEU A 969 8.23 -21.87 10.13
CA LEU A 969 8.03 -20.68 9.28
C LEU A 969 7.13 -19.64 9.95
N GLN A 970 6.06 -20.06 10.62
CA GLN A 970 5.17 -19.17 11.37
C GLN A 970 5.91 -18.48 12.52
N SER A 971 6.72 -19.22 13.29
CA SER A 971 7.53 -18.68 14.38
C SER A 971 8.64 -17.75 13.88
N LEU A 972 9.34 -18.11 12.80
CA LEU A 972 10.35 -17.24 12.18
C LEU A 972 9.72 -15.92 11.71
N THR A 973 8.61 -15.99 10.97
CA THR A 973 7.88 -14.83 10.46
C THR A 973 7.40 -13.93 11.60
N ASN A 974 6.82 -14.51 12.66
CA ASN A 974 6.40 -13.77 13.85
C ASN A 974 7.58 -13.12 14.58
N ASN A 975 8.68 -13.86 14.81
CA ASN A 975 9.84 -13.35 15.54
C ASN A 975 10.52 -12.21 14.78
N LEU A 976 10.65 -12.32 13.46
CA LEU A 976 11.16 -11.26 12.60
C LEU A 976 10.31 -9.98 12.73
N CYS A 977 8.98 -10.04 12.91
CA CYS A 977 8.16 -8.85 13.14
C CYS A 977 8.56 -8.01 14.37
N TYR A 978 9.42 -8.49 15.27
CA TYR A 978 9.96 -7.74 16.41
C TYR A 978 11.33 -7.09 16.13
N THR A 979 12.01 -7.39 15.01
CA THR A 979 13.31 -6.80 14.65
C THR A 979 13.22 -5.54 13.78
N TYR A 980 12.02 -4.98 13.59
CA TYR A 980 11.82 -3.75 12.81
C TYR A 980 12.44 -2.53 13.48
N ALA A 981 13.50 -1.99 12.88
CA ALA A 981 14.40 -1.02 13.52
C ALA A 981 13.75 0.30 13.98
N ARG A 982 12.60 0.69 13.42
CA ARG A 982 12.10 2.08 13.47
C ARG A 982 11.20 2.39 14.69
N CYS A 983 10.89 1.40 15.52
CA CYS A 983 10.09 1.54 16.76
C CYS A 983 10.21 0.30 17.67
N THR A 984 9.96 0.44 18.97
CA THR A 984 9.88 -0.69 19.94
C THR A 984 8.50 -1.38 19.94
N ARG A 985 8.06 -1.83 18.76
CA ARG A 985 6.76 -2.48 18.56
C ARG A 985 6.85 -3.56 17.49
N ALA A 986 6.10 -4.63 17.66
CA ALA A 986 5.92 -5.63 16.61
C ALA A 986 5.11 -5.04 15.44
N VAL A 987 5.58 -5.26 14.21
CA VAL A 987 4.95 -4.74 12.98
C VAL A 987 4.04 -5.77 12.32
N SER A 988 3.04 -5.30 11.57
CA SER A 988 2.04 -6.16 10.90
C SER A 988 2.60 -7.03 9.76
N VAL A 989 3.77 -6.68 9.23
CA VAL A 989 4.39 -7.30 8.07
C VAL A 989 5.84 -7.61 8.43
N VAL A 990 6.33 -8.78 8.01
CA VAL A 990 7.71 -9.22 8.23
C VAL A 990 8.70 -8.14 7.72
N PRO A 991 9.74 -7.73 8.49
CA PRO A 991 10.51 -6.54 8.15
C PRO A 991 11.20 -6.52 6.79
N PRO A 992 11.68 -7.62 6.18
CA PRO A 992 12.23 -7.58 4.81
C PRO A 992 11.25 -6.96 3.82
N ALA A 993 10.02 -7.46 3.77
CA ALA A 993 8.96 -6.93 2.90
C ALA A 993 8.62 -5.46 3.24
N TYR A 994 8.56 -5.12 4.54
CA TYR A 994 8.30 -3.75 4.97
C TYR A 994 9.46 -2.79 4.58
N TYR A 995 10.71 -3.23 4.66
CA TYR A 995 11.89 -2.47 4.24
C TYR A 995 11.93 -2.30 2.71
N ALA A 996 11.54 -3.30 1.93
CA ALA A 996 11.37 -3.18 0.48
C ALA A 996 10.34 -2.10 0.12
N HIS A 997 9.15 -2.12 0.71
CA HIS A 997 8.14 -1.07 0.53
C HIS A 997 8.65 0.32 0.96
N LEU A 998 9.50 0.43 2.00
CA LEU A 998 10.13 1.70 2.37
C LEU A 998 11.17 2.17 1.34
N ALA A 999 11.91 1.26 0.71
CA ALA A 999 12.86 1.57 -0.34
C ALA A 999 12.18 1.96 -1.66
N ALA A 1000 11.13 1.23 -2.10
CA ALA A 1000 10.33 1.59 -3.27
C ALA A 1000 9.65 2.96 -3.11
N PHE A 1001 9.05 3.20 -1.94
CA PHE A 1001 8.45 4.50 -1.61
C PHE A 1001 9.50 5.63 -1.50
N ARG A 1002 10.74 5.33 -1.04
CA ARG A 1002 11.84 6.30 -1.06
C ARG A 1002 12.24 6.66 -2.49
N ALA A 1003 12.37 5.67 -3.37
CA ALA A 1003 12.81 5.86 -4.75
C ALA A 1003 11.80 6.65 -5.60
N ARG A 1004 10.49 6.56 -5.30
CA ARG A 1004 9.45 7.39 -5.93
C ARG A 1004 9.77 8.90 -5.85
N TYR A 1005 10.28 9.36 -4.70
CA TYR A 1005 10.70 10.77 -4.52
C TYR A 1005 11.89 11.21 -5.38
N TYR A 1006 12.71 10.29 -5.88
CA TYR A 1006 13.83 10.65 -6.77
C TYR A 1006 13.33 11.03 -8.17
N VAL A 1007 12.16 10.53 -8.58
CA VAL A 1007 11.51 10.79 -9.88
C VAL A 1007 10.61 12.02 -9.84
N GLU A 1008 9.82 12.20 -8.76
CA GLU A 1008 8.90 13.33 -8.59
C GLU A 1008 9.56 14.71 -8.72
N GLY A 1009 10.86 14.80 -8.37
CA GLY A 1009 11.62 16.06 -8.31
C GLY A 1009 12.01 16.70 -9.65
N GLU A 1010 11.50 16.23 -10.78
CA GLU A 1010 11.70 16.85 -12.11
C GLU A 1010 10.40 17.18 -12.85
N SER A 1011 9.28 16.54 -12.52
CA SER A 1011 7.98 16.79 -13.19
C SER A 1011 7.29 18.09 -12.77
N SER A 1012 7.93 18.92 -11.93
CA SER A 1012 7.34 20.13 -11.36
C SER A 1012 7.75 21.44 -12.05
N ASP A 1013 8.87 21.46 -12.77
CA ASP A 1013 9.37 22.66 -13.47
C ASP A 1013 9.02 22.60 -14.96
N GLY A 1014 7.71 22.58 -15.23
CA GLY A 1014 7.13 22.38 -16.57
C GLY A 1014 5.82 23.14 -16.75
N GLY A 1015 5.88 24.47 -16.73
CA GLY A 1015 4.71 25.33 -16.96
C GLY A 1015 4.11 25.08 -18.35
N SER A 1016 2.97 24.39 -18.41
CA SER A 1016 2.37 23.94 -19.67
C SER A 1016 1.70 25.09 -20.43
N THR A 1017 2.47 25.78 -21.28
CA THR A 1017 1.94 26.70 -22.28
C THR A 1017 1.08 25.94 -23.30
N PRO A 1018 -0.18 26.36 -23.55
CA PRO A 1018 -1.02 25.73 -24.56
C PRO A 1018 -0.80 26.37 -25.94
N GLY A 1019 -0.62 25.56 -26.98
CA GLY A 1019 -0.87 25.97 -28.36
C GLY A 1019 0.31 25.82 -29.34
N SER A 1020 0.35 24.69 -30.03
CA SER A 1020 0.31 24.72 -31.50
C SER A 1020 -0.33 23.42 -32.00
N SER A 1021 -1.12 23.50 -33.07
CA SER A 1021 -1.85 22.38 -33.64
C SER A 1021 -0.97 21.60 -34.63
N GLY A 1022 -0.43 20.47 -34.19
CA GLY A 1022 0.25 19.48 -35.04
C GLY A 1022 -0.40 18.10 -34.88
N GLN A 1023 -0.37 17.28 -35.94
CA GLN A 1023 -1.04 15.98 -35.96
C GLN A 1023 -0.51 15.05 -34.86
N ALA A 1024 -1.43 14.42 -34.12
CA ALA A 1024 -1.12 13.37 -33.17
C ALA A 1024 -0.80 12.05 -33.91
N VAL A 1025 0.39 11.98 -34.50
CA VAL A 1025 0.95 10.71 -34.98
C VAL A 1025 1.18 9.82 -33.76
N ALA A 1026 0.42 8.74 -33.65
CA ALA A 1026 0.61 7.74 -32.62
C ALA A 1026 1.99 7.08 -32.82
N ARG A 1027 2.96 7.41 -31.96
CA ARG A 1027 4.19 6.62 -31.85
C ARG A 1027 3.86 5.31 -31.15
N GLU A 1028 3.51 4.30 -31.93
CA GLU A 1028 3.53 2.91 -31.49
C GLU A 1028 4.99 2.50 -31.22
N GLY A 1029 5.41 2.69 -29.98
CA GLY A 1029 6.72 2.29 -29.47
C GLY A 1029 6.66 2.19 -27.95
N PRO A 1030 7.48 1.32 -27.33
CA PRO A 1030 7.50 1.20 -25.88
C PRO A 1030 7.92 2.53 -25.26
N VAL A 1031 7.17 3.00 -24.25
CA VAL A 1031 7.56 4.16 -23.45
C VAL A 1031 8.84 3.82 -22.70
N GLU A 1032 9.95 4.44 -23.08
CA GLU A 1032 11.25 4.14 -22.48
C GLU A 1032 11.21 4.29 -20.96
N VAL A 1033 11.56 3.21 -20.24
CA VAL A 1033 11.55 3.19 -18.79
C VAL A 1033 12.69 4.09 -18.28
N ARG A 1034 12.33 5.28 -17.81
CA ARG A 1034 13.30 6.22 -17.26
C ARG A 1034 14.01 5.60 -16.06
N GLN A 1035 15.34 5.42 -16.19
CA GLN A 1035 16.18 4.90 -15.12
C GLN A 1035 16.17 5.81 -13.89
N LEU A 1036 16.24 5.19 -12.70
CA LEU A 1036 16.37 5.91 -11.43
C LEU A 1036 17.77 6.52 -11.28
N PRO A 1037 17.91 7.71 -10.66
CA PRO A 1037 19.21 8.24 -10.27
C PRO A 1037 19.94 7.27 -9.33
N LYS A 1038 21.21 6.97 -9.63
CA LYS A 1038 22.01 6.00 -8.86
C LYS A 1038 22.29 6.52 -7.45
N ILE A 1039 21.80 5.78 -6.44
CA ILE A 1039 22.12 6.01 -5.02
C ILE A 1039 23.63 5.78 -4.80
N LYS A 1040 24.28 6.65 -4.04
CA LYS A 1040 25.72 6.54 -3.74
C LYS A 1040 26.01 5.30 -2.87
N GLU A 1041 27.11 4.59 -3.13
CA GLU A 1041 27.41 3.32 -2.47
C GLU A 1041 27.49 3.40 -0.94
N ASN A 1042 28.03 4.49 -0.39
CA ASN A 1042 28.08 4.70 1.06
C ASN A 1042 26.68 4.88 1.70
N VAL A 1043 25.67 5.29 0.91
CA VAL A 1043 24.27 5.37 1.32
C VAL A 1043 23.55 4.03 1.10
N LYS A 1044 23.89 3.26 0.05
CA LYS A 1044 23.41 1.88 -0.15
C LYS A 1044 23.85 0.93 0.97
N ASP A 1045 25.04 1.14 1.54
CA ASP A 1045 25.64 0.29 2.59
C ASP A 1045 24.95 0.39 3.97
N VAL A 1046 23.95 1.27 4.12
CA VAL A 1046 23.18 1.51 5.34
C VAL A 1046 21.66 1.50 5.09
N MET A 1047 20.85 1.47 6.15
CA MET A 1047 19.39 1.43 6.06
C MET A 1047 18.78 2.83 5.80
N PHE A 1048 19.21 3.49 4.72
CA PHE A 1048 18.88 4.89 4.38
C PHE A 1048 17.36 5.16 4.28
N TYR A 1049 16.57 4.15 3.88
CA TYR A 1049 15.12 4.19 3.72
C TYR A 1049 14.33 4.32 5.04
N CYS A 1050 14.97 4.14 6.20
CA CYS A 1050 14.36 4.30 7.53
C CYS A 1050 14.01 5.76 7.92
#